data_AF-A0A2P4UN25-F1
#
_entry.id   AF-A0A2P4UN25-F1
#
_cell.length_a   1.000
_cell.length_b   1.000
_cell.length_c   1.000
_cell.angle_alpha   90.00
_cell.angle_beta   90.00
_cell.angle_gamma   90.00
#
_symmetry.space_group_name_H-M   'P 1'
#
loop_
_entity.id
_entity.type
_entity.pdbx_description
1 polymer ?
#
loop_
_entity_poly.entity_id
_entity_poly.type
_entity_poly.pdbx_seq_one_letter_code
_entity_poly.pdbx_strand_id
1 'polypeptide(L)'
;MNAWADALRELDDPESARRAKAAVRLRDATGHAADVIPPLLARFDAEPDPGVADLLGETLGALAPHDPQRRLDVTIWLRSGHVREAARADHALDGDRDGRLALARSLLHHADAEHRLGGLLVAARVMSRWRSAVPELLPAVAGFADDPSAEHRILALRILDMCGPAARPWADLAAAHLTADREPDGVARRYALMALSRMGDERAVPPLADLLAAGHDGFLIDLPDGERGREANEPNIAEALAPFAAHTAVLLDPLLARVRATPPTERAGYYKIINRWQDDGADVAARILRLLDDDDPLAAVEDLIWVRTGTLAPRHKERLEERLRLPEHVKDGTLLDPFDFLRITGDAAPLRRMIGPSDWSGFPRQRSEVKARNMINACIALGPALADRFADSARDAFRAALRGETRPPFTEPADPVWLARALWKLTGNQGEIIDPLTRLAEKSGHRDFDPEPLLLIAAAWGKGRPMHGYYTGQLSRGASTCIRKGNHRDALRFLQALWDNIGTPYYDDLTLLMAGLLRICPPASSRPPNILAALELLAGIAAADPRAIAPAYPFLQAATDADERPRTRWYFCPPRTPQWRAVLDDDALRAAAGTIPRPLTDKEWRRIHRICFVSFFDVRGERMEGPEKLLELWDPDRVRHFLYDVERITVEEMRRECGGSLVYFRPRTAAVLLPFLVEAALDPAAPARSSVLQTIEYIVMMAHRSEKQGNHVTRPMEPDADWDDAFDNAMTDLIPLLDDDAHADDAVTILSYAVHRTSADRADGLLRRLLARDPVLGAVSKDDLVRVIGELAANAEVWREDAVDWLRELVERTPDPEPDFVMDREAWNAWCDRNYARKKPDSVPLTLPTVTALRKTLPELADPH
;
A
#
# COMPACT_ATOMS: atom_id res chain seq x y z
N MET A 1 24.60 -21.95 -2.39
CA MET A 1 23.47 -21.28 -3.07
C MET A 1 22.34 -22.29 -3.18
N ASN A 2 21.12 -21.89 -2.80
CA ASN A 2 19.96 -22.79 -2.81
C ASN A 2 19.47 -22.97 -4.24
N ALA A 3 19.77 -24.11 -4.87
CA ALA A 3 19.51 -24.37 -6.28
C ALA A 3 18.02 -24.18 -6.69
N TRP A 4 17.08 -24.44 -5.78
CA TRP A 4 15.66 -24.20 -6.01
C TRP A 4 15.31 -22.70 -6.02
N ALA A 5 15.94 -21.88 -5.17
CA ALA A 5 15.70 -20.44 -5.13
C ALA A 5 16.23 -19.74 -6.40
N ASP A 6 17.33 -20.25 -6.97
CA ASP A 6 17.84 -19.80 -8.27
C ASP A 6 16.85 -20.16 -9.39
N ALA A 7 16.33 -21.40 -9.38
CA ALA A 7 15.32 -21.83 -10.35
C ALA A 7 14.02 -21.02 -10.24
N LEU A 8 13.58 -20.62 -9.03
CA LEU A 8 12.43 -19.74 -8.87
C LEU A 8 12.64 -18.36 -9.53
N ARG A 9 13.83 -17.78 -9.43
CA ARG A 9 14.16 -16.52 -10.11
C ARG A 9 14.15 -16.66 -11.64
N GLU A 10 14.56 -17.83 -12.13
CA GLU A 10 14.55 -18.12 -13.57
C GLU A 10 13.14 -18.36 -14.14
N LEU A 11 12.11 -18.57 -13.31
CA LEU A 11 10.70 -18.62 -13.78
C LEU A 11 10.22 -17.26 -14.33
N ASP A 12 10.85 -16.15 -13.93
CA ASP A 12 10.53 -14.81 -14.43
C ASP A 12 11.36 -14.39 -15.65
N ASP A 13 12.23 -15.27 -16.16
CA ASP A 13 13.06 -14.98 -17.34
C ASP A 13 12.16 -14.80 -18.58
N PRO A 14 12.40 -13.79 -19.44
CA PRO A 14 11.61 -13.57 -20.66
C PRO A 14 11.70 -14.73 -21.68
N GLU A 15 12.76 -15.55 -21.64
CA GLU A 15 12.96 -16.68 -22.55
C GLU A 15 12.22 -17.94 -22.07
N SER A 16 11.30 -18.48 -22.88
CA SER A 16 10.50 -19.67 -22.53
C SER A 16 11.36 -20.90 -22.24
N ALA A 17 12.49 -21.07 -22.95
CA ALA A 17 13.41 -22.19 -22.74
C ALA A 17 14.04 -22.20 -21.33
N ARG A 18 14.35 -21.02 -20.78
CA ARG A 18 14.91 -20.90 -19.42
C ARG A 18 13.86 -21.20 -18.36
N ARG A 19 12.63 -20.72 -18.56
CA ARG A 19 11.49 -21.04 -17.69
C ARG A 19 11.16 -22.54 -17.70
N ALA A 20 11.16 -23.18 -18.87
CA ALA A 20 10.99 -24.63 -18.98
C ALA A 20 12.07 -25.39 -18.17
N LYS A 21 13.34 -24.99 -18.32
CA LYS A 21 14.45 -25.59 -17.56
C LYS A 21 14.36 -25.33 -16.05
N ALA A 22 13.85 -24.17 -15.65
CA ALA A 22 13.56 -23.84 -14.26
C ALA A 22 12.45 -24.73 -13.70
N ALA A 23 11.32 -24.88 -14.40
CA ALA A 23 10.23 -25.76 -14.01
C ALA A 23 10.72 -27.19 -13.77
N VAL A 24 11.44 -27.77 -14.73
CA VAL A 24 11.99 -29.14 -14.60
C VAL A 24 12.91 -29.28 -13.38
N ARG A 25 13.77 -28.29 -13.09
CA ARG A 25 14.64 -28.33 -11.89
C ARG A 25 13.85 -28.25 -10.59
N LEU A 26 12.77 -27.49 -10.57
CA LEU A 26 11.92 -27.35 -9.38
C LEU A 26 11.16 -28.64 -9.05
N ARG A 27 11.01 -29.56 -10.02
CA ARG A 27 10.38 -30.86 -9.82
C ARG A 27 11.06 -31.69 -8.73
N ASP A 28 12.37 -31.56 -8.62
CA ASP A 28 13.18 -32.31 -7.66
C ASP A 28 13.25 -31.60 -6.28
N ALA A 29 12.61 -30.44 -6.11
CA ALA A 29 12.58 -29.66 -4.87
C ALA A 29 11.54 -30.18 -3.86
N THR A 30 11.40 -31.49 -3.72
CA THR A 30 10.34 -32.13 -2.91
C THR A 30 10.42 -31.77 -1.42
N GLY A 31 11.63 -31.58 -0.87
CA GLY A 31 11.84 -31.08 0.50
C GLY A 31 11.48 -29.61 0.72
N HIS A 32 11.12 -28.89 -0.35
CA HIS A 32 10.75 -27.48 -0.36
C HIS A 32 9.41 -27.26 -1.09
N ALA A 33 8.57 -28.29 -1.18
CA ALA A 33 7.31 -28.23 -1.94
C ALA A 33 6.41 -27.05 -1.50
N ALA A 34 6.31 -26.80 -0.19
CA ALA A 34 5.53 -25.68 0.37
C ALA A 34 6.03 -24.30 -0.11
N ASP A 35 7.35 -24.14 -0.28
CA ASP A 35 7.97 -22.89 -0.75
C ASP A 35 7.87 -22.73 -2.28
N VAL A 36 7.86 -23.85 -3.02
CA VAL A 36 7.98 -23.88 -4.49
C VAL A 36 6.64 -23.92 -5.21
N ILE A 37 5.63 -24.61 -4.66
CA ILE A 37 4.28 -24.69 -5.26
C ILE A 37 3.62 -23.31 -5.47
N PRO A 38 3.59 -22.35 -4.52
CA PRO A 38 2.96 -21.05 -4.73
C PRO A 38 3.49 -20.26 -5.95
N PRO A 39 4.80 -20.03 -6.12
CA PRO A 39 5.32 -19.32 -7.30
C PRO A 39 5.13 -20.12 -8.59
N LEU A 40 5.20 -21.46 -8.55
CA LEU A 40 4.88 -22.30 -9.71
C LEU A 40 3.43 -22.16 -10.16
N LEU A 41 2.45 -22.16 -9.24
CA LEU A 41 1.04 -21.91 -9.56
C LEU A 41 0.87 -20.52 -10.19
N ALA A 42 1.44 -19.49 -9.57
CA ALA A 42 1.37 -18.13 -10.10
C ALA A 42 1.97 -18.01 -11.51
N ARG A 43 3.08 -18.71 -11.77
CA ARG A 43 3.70 -18.76 -13.10
C ARG A 43 2.86 -19.56 -14.09
N PHE A 44 2.36 -20.73 -13.69
CA PHE A 44 1.52 -21.58 -14.53
C PHE A 44 0.26 -20.84 -15.01
N ASP A 45 -0.38 -20.06 -14.14
CA ASP A 45 -1.54 -19.22 -14.48
C ASP A 45 -1.20 -18.16 -15.54
N ALA A 46 0.01 -17.62 -15.51
CA ALA A 46 0.45 -16.49 -16.32
C ALA A 46 1.25 -16.90 -17.57
N GLU A 47 1.57 -18.18 -17.74
CA GLU A 47 2.47 -18.63 -18.78
C GLU A 47 1.81 -18.58 -20.16
N PRO A 48 2.31 -17.74 -21.10
CA PRO A 48 1.77 -17.67 -22.45
C PRO A 48 2.16 -18.88 -23.31
N ASP A 49 3.28 -19.55 -22.99
CA ASP A 49 3.78 -20.69 -23.75
C ASP A 49 3.12 -21.99 -23.25
N PRO A 50 2.33 -22.70 -24.08
CA PRO A 50 1.63 -23.90 -23.65
C PRO A 50 2.57 -25.05 -23.26
N GLY A 51 3.74 -25.16 -23.90
CA GLY A 51 4.72 -26.20 -23.58
C GLY A 51 5.39 -25.95 -22.22
N VAL A 52 5.71 -24.69 -21.90
CA VAL A 52 6.18 -24.32 -20.56
C VAL A 52 5.08 -24.53 -19.52
N ALA A 53 3.83 -24.20 -19.85
CA ALA A 53 2.70 -24.42 -18.96
C ALA A 53 2.56 -25.92 -18.63
N ASP A 54 2.59 -26.81 -19.62
CA ASP A 54 2.50 -28.25 -19.39
C ASP A 54 3.63 -28.76 -18.47
N LEU A 55 4.87 -28.29 -18.65
CA LEU A 55 5.99 -28.61 -17.77
C LEU A 55 5.81 -28.09 -16.34
N LEU A 56 5.26 -26.87 -16.18
CA LEU A 56 4.91 -26.33 -14.87
C LEU A 56 3.82 -27.18 -14.21
N GLY A 57 2.84 -27.66 -15.00
CA GLY A 57 1.79 -28.55 -14.54
C GLY A 57 2.32 -29.91 -14.06
N GLU A 58 3.19 -30.55 -14.84
CA GLU A 58 3.88 -31.79 -14.44
C GLU A 58 4.71 -31.60 -13.17
N THR A 59 5.42 -30.48 -13.09
CA THR A 59 6.24 -30.12 -11.92
C THR A 59 5.37 -29.97 -10.67
N LEU A 60 4.25 -29.24 -10.78
CA LEU A 60 3.27 -29.12 -9.71
C LEU A 60 2.69 -30.48 -9.30
N GLY A 61 2.38 -31.35 -10.27
CA GLY A 61 1.84 -32.68 -10.01
C GLY A 61 2.82 -33.58 -9.27
N ALA A 62 4.11 -33.45 -9.55
CA ALA A 62 5.18 -34.16 -8.84
C ALA A 62 5.40 -33.63 -7.41
N LEU A 63 5.24 -32.33 -7.19
CA LEU A 63 5.41 -31.71 -5.87
C LEU A 63 4.20 -31.87 -4.96
N ALA A 64 2.98 -31.95 -5.51
CA ALA A 64 1.74 -32.02 -4.76
C ALA A 64 1.66 -33.13 -3.69
N PRO A 65 2.17 -34.37 -3.90
CA PRO A 65 2.19 -35.39 -2.86
C PRO A 65 3.07 -35.03 -1.65
N HIS A 66 4.04 -34.13 -1.83
CA HIS A 66 4.98 -33.68 -0.81
C HIS A 66 4.48 -32.45 -0.04
N ASP A 67 3.32 -31.92 -0.44
CA ASP A 67 2.61 -30.87 0.27
C ASP A 67 1.14 -31.29 0.46
N PRO A 68 0.82 -32.08 1.50
CA PRO A 68 -0.53 -32.56 1.76
C PRO A 68 -1.56 -31.44 1.90
N GLN A 69 -1.12 -30.25 2.31
CA GLN A 69 -1.95 -29.04 2.45
C GLN A 69 -2.41 -28.54 1.09
N ARG A 70 -1.48 -28.40 0.14
CA ARG A 70 -1.76 -27.87 -1.21
C ARG A 70 -2.10 -28.93 -2.25
N ARG A 71 -2.02 -30.22 -1.90
CA ARG A 71 -2.31 -31.33 -2.79
C ARG A 71 -3.66 -31.19 -3.48
N LEU A 72 -4.71 -30.81 -2.73
CA LEU A 72 -6.05 -30.64 -3.28
C LEU A 72 -6.10 -29.49 -4.28
N ASP A 73 -5.57 -28.33 -3.91
CA ASP A 73 -5.54 -27.14 -4.78
C ASP A 73 -4.80 -27.46 -6.10
N VAL A 74 -3.66 -28.13 -6.03
CA VAL A 74 -2.89 -28.55 -7.20
C VAL A 74 -3.63 -29.62 -8.01
N THR A 75 -4.28 -30.59 -7.35
CA THR A 75 -5.03 -31.65 -8.05
C THR A 75 -6.21 -31.08 -8.83
N ILE A 76 -6.99 -30.18 -8.21
CA ILE A 76 -8.09 -29.46 -8.85
C ILE A 76 -7.58 -28.69 -10.06
N TRP A 77 -6.45 -27.98 -9.92
CA TRP A 77 -5.88 -27.14 -10.97
C TRP A 77 -5.29 -27.93 -12.15
N LEU A 78 -4.66 -29.08 -11.89
CA LEU A 78 -4.00 -29.88 -12.92
C LEU A 78 -4.94 -30.78 -13.71
N ARG A 79 -6.05 -31.22 -13.09
CA ARG A 79 -6.96 -32.18 -13.73
C ARG A 79 -7.88 -31.57 -14.77
N SER A 80 -8.07 -30.26 -14.76
CA SER A 80 -9.22 -29.66 -15.44
C SER A 80 -8.81 -28.53 -16.40
N GLY A 81 -8.64 -28.88 -17.68
CA GLY A 81 -8.53 -27.88 -18.76
C GLY A 81 -9.66 -26.83 -18.70
N HIS A 82 -10.85 -27.26 -18.29
CA HIS A 82 -12.04 -26.43 -18.13
C HIS A 82 -11.97 -25.45 -16.96
N VAL A 83 -11.28 -25.75 -15.85
CA VAL A 83 -11.06 -24.75 -14.78
C VAL A 83 -10.16 -23.62 -15.30
N ARG A 84 -9.17 -23.92 -16.13
CA ARG A 84 -8.32 -22.88 -16.76
C ARG A 84 -9.12 -22.01 -17.71
N GLU A 85 -9.97 -22.61 -18.53
CA GLU A 85 -10.88 -21.88 -19.43
C GLU A 85 -11.84 -21.00 -18.64
N ALA A 86 -12.48 -21.54 -17.59
CA ALA A 86 -13.34 -20.78 -16.70
C ALA A 86 -12.61 -19.62 -16.01
N ALA A 87 -11.37 -19.84 -15.55
CA ALA A 87 -10.55 -18.81 -14.93
C ALA A 87 -10.12 -17.72 -15.93
N ARG A 88 -9.84 -18.08 -17.19
CA ARG A 88 -9.55 -17.13 -18.27
C ARG A 88 -10.77 -16.31 -18.65
N ALA A 89 -11.95 -16.95 -18.76
CA ALA A 89 -13.22 -16.27 -19.02
C ALA A 89 -13.57 -15.30 -17.88
N ASP A 90 -13.46 -15.75 -16.63
CA ASP A 90 -13.61 -14.93 -15.43
C ASP A 90 -12.66 -13.72 -15.41
N HIS A 91 -11.41 -13.91 -15.84
CA HIS A 91 -10.43 -12.83 -15.95
C HIS A 91 -10.76 -11.85 -17.07
N ALA A 92 -11.19 -12.34 -18.23
CA ALA A 92 -11.56 -11.51 -19.39
C ALA A 92 -12.76 -10.60 -19.10
N LEU A 93 -13.66 -11.03 -18.20
CA LEU A 93 -14.79 -10.22 -17.75
C LEU A 93 -14.39 -9.13 -16.74
N ASP A 94 -13.23 -9.25 -16.07
CA ASP A 94 -12.70 -8.32 -15.04
C ASP A 94 -13.76 -7.71 -14.10
N GLY A 95 -14.15 -6.46 -14.35
CA GLY A 95 -15.09 -5.66 -13.56
C GLY A 95 -16.57 -5.88 -13.90
N ASP A 96 -16.88 -6.64 -14.95
CA ASP A 96 -18.25 -7.00 -15.33
C ASP A 96 -18.84 -8.01 -14.34
N ARG A 97 -19.51 -7.47 -13.31
CA ARG A 97 -20.17 -8.26 -12.27
C ARG A 97 -21.23 -9.18 -12.87
N ASP A 98 -22.11 -8.66 -13.71
CA ASP A 98 -23.28 -9.38 -14.20
C ASP A 98 -22.87 -10.50 -15.16
N GLY A 99 -21.87 -10.25 -16.02
CA GLY A 99 -21.26 -11.29 -16.86
C GLY A 99 -20.61 -12.41 -16.05
N ARG A 100 -19.91 -12.07 -14.95
CA ARG A 100 -19.28 -13.09 -14.07
C ARG A 100 -20.30 -13.88 -13.26
N LEU A 101 -21.39 -13.24 -12.81
CA LEU A 101 -22.53 -13.94 -12.20
C LEU A 101 -23.18 -14.90 -13.19
N ALA A 102 -23.40 -14.48 -14.44
CA ALA A 102 -23.95 -15.33 -15.50
C ALA A 102 -23.02 -16.51 -15.83
N LEU A 103 -21.71 -16.27 -15.91
CA LEU A 103 -20.70 -17.32 -16.10
C LEU A 103 -20.73 -18.33 -14.96
N ALA A 104 -20.68 -17.87 -13.70
CA ALA A 104 -20.74 -18.73 -12.52
C ALA A 104 -21.98 -19.62 -12.53
N ARG A 105 -23.17 -19.04 -12.76
CA ARG A 105 -24.43 -19.77 -12.84
C ARG A 105 -24.42 -20.81 -13.95
N SER A 106 -23.97 -20.45 -15.14
CA SER A 106 -23.95 -21.35 -16.29
C SER A 106 -23.05 -22.55 -16.03
N LEU A 107 -21.88 -22.33 -15.43
CA LEU A 107 -20.94 -23.38 -15.07
C LEU A 107 -21.47 -24.27 -13.93
N LEU A 108 -22.09 -23.69 -12.89
CA LEU A 108 -22.68 -24.45 -11.78
C LEU A 108 -23.82 -25.38 -12.23
N HIS A 109 -24.56 -25.03 -13.28
CA HIS A 109 -25.63 -25.87 -13.84
C HIS A 109 -25.17 -26.76 -15.00
N HIS A 110 -23.87 -26.80 -15.30
CA HIS A 110 -23.37 -27.54 -16.43
C HIS A 110 -23.44 -29.06 -16.21
N ALA A 111 -23.73 -29.82 -17.28
CA ALA A 111 -23.89 -31.28 -17.20
C ALA A 111 -22.57 -32.00 -16.87
N ASP A 112 -21.45 -31.45 -17.34
CA ASP A 112 -20.11 -31.96 -17.05
C ASP A 112 -19.62 -31.52 -15.66
N ALA A 113 -19.11 -32.48 -14.88
CA ALA A 113 -18.58 -32.27 -13.54
C ALA A 113 -17.40 -31.29 -13.52
N GLU A 114 -16.50 -31.36 -14.50
CA GLU A 114 -15.31 -30.50 -14.55
C GLU A 114 -15.68 -29.02 -14.73
N HIS A 115 -16.74 -28.76 -15.50
CA HIS A 115 -17.30 -27.42 -15.66
C HIS A 115 -17.97 -26.93 -14.37
N ARG A 116 -18.65 -27.81 -13.63
CA ARG A 116 -19.23 -27.46 -12.32
C ARG A 116 -18.16 -27.11 -11.30
N LEU A 117 -17.04 -27.82 -11.30
CA LEU A 117 -15.86 -27.49 -10.48
C LEU A 117 -15.31 -26.09 -10.83
N GLY A 118 -15.19 -25.79 -12.13
CA GLY A 118 -14.88 -24.42 -12.60
C GLY A 118 -15.91 -23.39 -12.12
N GLY A 119 -17.20 -23.75 -12.14
CA GLY A 119 -18.31 -22.94 -11.65
C GLY A 119 -18.20 -22.61 -10.17
N LEU A 120 -17.85 -23.57 -9.32
CA LEU A 120 -17.61 -23.34 -7.88
C LEU A 120 -16.45 -22.36 -7.64
N LEU A 121 -15.36 -22.47 -8.41
CA LEU A 121 -14.21 -21.57 -8.31
C LEU A 121 -14.54 -20.15 -8.77
N VAL A 122 -15.25 -20.00 -9.89
CA VAL A 122 -15.72 -18.69 -10.37
C VAL A 122 -16.71 -18.11 -9.37
N ALA A 123 -17.69 -18.89 -8.91
CA ALA A 123 -18.70 -18.45 -7.95
C ALA A 123 -18.06 -17.87 -6.69
N ALA A 124 -17.04 -18.52 -6.14
CA ALA A 124 -16.40 -18.02 -4.94
C ALA A 124 -15.41 -16.86 -5.17
N ARG A 125 -14.85 -16.68 -6.38
CA ARG A 125 -14.20 -15.41 -6.76
C ARG A 125 -15.20 -14.26 -6.83
N VAL A 126 -16.37 -14.50 -7.40
CA VAL A 126 -17.45 -13.51 -7.53
C VAL A 126 -17.99 -13.17 -6.14
N MET A 127 -18.31 -14.17 -5.32
CA MET A 127 -18.79 -13.99 -3.94
C MET A 127 -17.76 -13.38 -2.99
N SER A 128 -16.46 -13.55 -3.22
CA SER A 128 -15.41 -12.88 -2.43
C SER A 128 -15.18 -11.44 -2.89
N ARG A 129 -15.66 -11.05 -4.08
CA ARG A 129 -15.58 -9.68 -4.58
C ARG A 129 -16.85 -8.89 -4.33
N TRP A 130 -18.02 -9.48 -4.56
CA TRP A 130 -19.31 -8.80 -4.47
C TRP A 130 -20.21 -9.42 -3.41
N ARG A 131 -20.85 -8.58 -2.62
CA ARG A 131 -21.69 -8.97 -1.48
C ARG A 131 -23.06 -9.39 -1.94
N SER A 132 -23.62 -8.77 -2.99
CA SER A 132 -24.86 -9.21 -3.63
C SER A 132 -24.73 -10.60 -4.26
N ALA A 133 -23.54 -10.97 -4.70
CA ALA A 133 -23.28 -12.30 -5.25
C ALA A 133 -23.44 -13.43 -4.22
N VAL A 134 -23.26 -13.13 -2.92
CA VAL A 134 -23.40 -14.14 -1.86
C VAL A 134 -24.82 -14.70 -1.80
N PRO A 135 -25.88 -13.91 -1.51
CA PRO A 135 -27.24 -14.45 -1.50
C PRO A 135 -27.69 -15.01 -2.87
N GLU A 136 -27.08 -14.57 -3.96
CA GLU A 136 -27.40 -15.00 -5.32
C GLU A 136 -26.83 -16.37 -5.71
N LEU A 137 -25.57 -16.64 -5.36
CA LEU A 137 -24.84 -17.85 -5.75
C LEU A 137 -24.78 -18.90 -4.65
N LEU A 138 -24.83 -18.49 -3.38
CA LEU A 138 -24.68 -19.39 -2.23
C LEU A 138 -25.70 -20.53 -2.20
N PRO A 139 -26.99 -20.36 -2.57
CA PRO A 139 -27.93 -21.49 -2.66
C PRO A 139 -27.47 -22.57 -3.65
N ALA A 140 -26.96 -22.18 -4.82
CA ALA A 140 -26.49 -23.13 -5.83
C ALA A 140 -25.20 -23.82 -5.37
N VAL A 141 -24.27 -23.07 -4.77
CA VAL A 141 -23.04 -23.63 -4.19
C VAL A 141 -23.33 -24.61 -3.05
N ALA A 142 -24.25 -24.28 -2.16
CA ALA A 142 -24.63 -25.15 -1.05
C ALA A 142 -25.21 -26.49 -1.53
N GLY A 143 -25.89 -26.51 -2.68
CA GLY A 143 -26.38 -27.74 -3.31
C GLY A 143 -25.28 -28.74 -3.68
N PHE A 144 -24.03 -28.30 -3.80
CA PHE A 144 -22.88 -29.17 -4.04
C PHE A 144 -22.30 -29.80 -2.77
N ALA A 145 -22.78 -29.42 -1.58
CA ALA A 145 -22.38 -30.08 -0.34
C ALA A 145 -22.71 -31.58 -0.38
N ASP A 146 -23.81 -31.97 -1.03
CA ASP A 146 -24.23 -33.38 -1.21
C ASP A 146 -23.83 -33.97 -2.59
N ASP A 147 -22.96 -33.32 -3.36
CA ASP A 147 -22.57 -33.80 -4.69
C ASP A 147 -21.85 -35.17 -4.60
N PRO A 148 -22.09 -36.12 -5.52
CA PRO A 148 -21.38 -37.41 -5.51
C PRO A 148 -19.85 -37.27 -5.56
N SER A 149 -19.33 -36.23 -6.20
CA SER A 149 -17.90 -35.91 -6.28
C SER A 149 -17.38 -35.31 -4.98
N ALA A 150 -16.39 -35.96 -4.36
CA ALA A 150 -15.75 -35.45 -3.15
C ALA A 150 -15.09 -34.07 -3.38
N GLU A 151 -14.52 -33.83 -4.57
CA GLU A 151 -13.89 -32.54 -4.90
C GLU A 151 -14.92 -31.39 -4.89
N HIS A 152 -16.14 -31.64 -5.38
CA HIS A 152 -17.23 -30.67 -5.33
C HIS A 152 -17.70 -30.42 -3.90
N ARG A 153 -17.90 -31.48 -3.10
CA ARG A 153 -18.31 -31.35 -1.69
C ARG A 153 -17.29 -30.55 -0.88
N ILE A 154 -16.01 -30.89 -1.01
CA ILE A 154 -14.92 -30.19 -0.31
C ILE A 154 -14.93 -28.71 -0.67
N LEU A 155 -15.01 -28.37 -1.96
CA LEU A 155 -15.00 -26.98 -2.40
C LEU A 155 -16.27 -26.23 -1.96
N ALA A 156 -17.44 -26.86 -2.04
CA ALA A 156 -18.69 -26.28 -1.57
C ALA A 156 -18.67 -25.99 -0.07
N LEU A 157 -18.26 -26.95 0.76
CA LEU A 157 -18.11 -26.80 2.21
C LEU A 157 -17.07 -25.72 2.57
N ARG A 158 -15.95 -25.67 1.83
CA ARG A 158 -14.96 -24.57 1.94
C ARG A 158 -15.60 -23.22 1.61
N ILE A 159 -16.50 -23.16 0.64
CA ILE A 159 -17.19 -21.90 0.30
C ILE A 159 -18.19 -21.49 1.38
N LEU A 160 -18.96 -22.44 1.93
CA LEU A 160 -19.83 -22.20 3.07
C LEU A 160 -19.03 -21.67 4.27
N ASP A 161 -17.86 -22.26 4.53
CA ASP A 161 -16.92 -21.82 5.55
C ASP A 161 -16.50 -20.36 5.40
N MET A 162 -16.14 -19.94 4.19
CA MET A 162 -15.77 -18.54 3.94
C MET A 162 -16.96 -17.59 4.02
N CYS A 163 -18.17 -18.06 3.76
CA CYS A 163 -19.39 -17.26 3.88
C CYS A 163 -19.80 -17.01 5.34
N GLY A 164 -19.27 -17.78 6.31
CA GLY A 164 -19.49 -17.56 7.74
C GLY A 164 -20.98 -17.49 8.12
N PRO A 165 -21.44 -16.48 8.88
CA PRO A 165 -22.83 -16.31 9.27
C PRO A 165 -23.82 -16.27 8.09
N ALA A 166 -23.40 -15.78 6.93
CA ALA A 166 -24.27 -15.77 5.74
C ALA A 166 -24.65 -17.18 5.29
N ALA A 167 -23.81 -18.19 5.58
CA ALA A 167 -24.07 -19.59 5.27
C ALA A 167 -24.91 -20.35 6.33
N ARG A 168 -25.32 -19.68 7.42
CA ARG A 168 -26.12 -20.29 8.50
C ARG A 168 -27.41 -21.01 8.03
N PRO A 169 -28.13 -20.56 6.99
CA PRO A 169 -29.28 -21.31 6.47
C PRO A 169 -28.95 -22.73 5.97
N TRP A 170 -27.68 -23.02 5.68
CA TRP A 170 -27.20 -24.32 5.21
C TRP A 170 -26.39 -25.08 6.28
N ALA A 171 -26.49 -24.69 7.55
CA ALA A 171 -25.82 -25.39 8.65
C ALA A 171 -26.23 -26.86 8.74
N ASP A 172 -27.48 -27.21 8.43
CA ASP A 172 -27.94 -28.61 8.42
C ASP A 172 -27.23 -29.45 7.36
N LEU A 173 -26.92 -28.87 6.20
CA LEU A 173 -26.13 -29.55 5.15
C LEU A 173 -24.70 -29.78 5.65
N ALA A 174 -24.03 -28.75 6.16
CA ALA A 174 -22.68 -28.91 6.71
C ALA A 174 -22.64 -29.94 7.85
N ALA A 175 -23.62 -29.93 8.75
CA ALA A 175 -23.73 -30.90 9.85
C ALA A 175 -23.90 -32.35 9.38
N ALA A 176 -24.47 -32.58 8.19
CA ALA A 176 -24.59 -33.92 7.63
C ALA A 176 -23.22 -34.58 7.36
N HIS A 177 -22.16 -33.79 7.16
CA HIS A 177 -20.80 -34.25 6.86
C HIS A 177 -19.87 -34.33 8.08
N LEU A 178 -20.38 -34.21 9.31
CA LEU A 178 -19.51 -34.23 10.50
C LEU A 178 -18.97 -35.62 10.85
N THR A 179 -19.67 -36.69 10.47
CA THR A 179 -19.33 -38.07 10.87
C THR A 179 -18.71 -38.87 9.73
N ALA A 180 -17.80 -39.78 10.07
CA ALA A 180 -17.15 -40.65 9.09
C ALA A 180 -18.13 -41.57 8.34
N ASP A 181 -19.24 -41.95 8.99
CA ASP A 181 -20.29 -42.78 8.37
C ASP A 181 -21.05 -42.06 7.25
N ARG A 182 -21.17 -40.73 7.34
CA ARG A 182 -21.91 -39.91 6.37
C ARG A 182 -21.00 -39.26 5.35
N GLU A 183 -19.80 -38.88 5.76
CA GLU A 183 -18.78 -38.33 4.88
C GLU A 183 -17.47 -39.10 5.10
N PRO A 184 -17.10 -40.03 4.21
CA PRO A 184 -15.86 -40.79 4.35
C PRO A 184 -14.61 -39.93 4.08
N ASP A 185 -14.71 -38.84 3.32
CA ASP A 185 -13.58 -37.97 3.01
C ASP A 185 -13.23 -37.06 4.21
N GLY A 186 -12.04 -37.24 4.79
CA GLY A 186 -11.61 -36.48 5.96
C GLY A 186 -11.41 -34.97 5.73
N VAL A 187 -11.14 -34.55 4.49
CA VAL A 187 -10.98 -33.13 4.14
C VAL A 187 -12.36 -32.47 4.09
N ALA A 188 -13.35 -33.13 3.49
CA ALA A 188 -14.73 -32.65 3.49
C ALA A 188 -15.27 -32.49 4.91
N ARG A 189 -15.06 -33.48 5.79
CA ARG A 189 -15.44 -33.39 7.22
C ARG A 189 -14.82 -32.18 7.92
N ARG A 190 -13.55 -31.89 7.64
CA ARG A 190 -12.84 -30.73 8.22
C ARG A 190 -13.46 -29.42 7.77
N TYR A 191 -13.74 -29.26 6.48
CA TYR A 191 -14.41 -28.05 5.98
C TYR A 191 -15.85 -27.92 6.46
N ALA A 192 -16.57 -29.02 6.65
CA ALA A 192 -17.88 -29.02 7.28
C ALA A 192 -17.83 -28.52 8.73
N LEU A 193 -16.90 -29.04 9.52
CA LEU A 193 -16.67 -28.59 10.90
C LEU A 193 -16.32 -27.09 10.95
N MET A 194 -15.48 -26.65 10.03
CA MET A 194 -15.10 -25.24 9.89
C MET A 194 -16.26 -24.34 9.51
N ALA A 195 -17.07 -24.76 8.55
CA ALA A 195 -18.24 -24.03 8.13
C ALA A 195 -19.21 -23.81 9.29
N LEU A 196 -19.50 -24.87 10.06
CA LEU A 196 -20.32 -24.75 11.27
C LEU A 196 -19.69 -23.86 12.33
N SER A 197 -18.37 -23.97 12.51
CA SER A 197 -17.62 -23.14 13.46
C SER A 197 -17.78 -21.65 13.14
N ARG A 198 -17.56 -21.27 11.87
CA ARG A 198 -17.70 -19.88 11.41
C ARG A 198 -19.14 -19.40 11.31
N MET A 199 -20.12 -20.30 11.17
CA MET A 199 -21.55 -19.97 11.31
C MET A 199 -21.94 -19.71 12.78
N GLY A 200 -21.09 -20.08 13.74
CA GLY A 200 -21.41 -20.07 15.17
C GLY A 200 -22.45 -21.12 15.55
N ASP A 201 -22.48 -22.26 14.84
CA ASP A 201 -23.43 -23.34 15.09
C ASP A 201 -22.90 -24.27 16.20
N GLU A 202 -23.68 -24.47 17.27
CA GLU A 202 -23.27 -25.23 18.45
C GLU A 202 -22.97 -26.71 18.16
N ARG A 203 -23.45 -27.26 17.04
CA ARG A 203 -23.13 -28.63 16.62
C ARG A 203 -21.64 -28.82 16.28
N ALA A 204 -20.90 -27.74 16.05
CA ALA A 204 -19.44 -27.78 15.91
C ALA A 204 -18.73 -28.06 17.25
N VAL A 205 -19.34 -27.76 18.40
CA VAL A 205 -18.67 -27.80 19.71
C VAL A 205 -18.20 -29.21 20.09
N PRO A 206 -19.02 -30.28 20.03
CA PRO A 206 -18.54 -31.61 20.38
C PRO A 206 -17.43 -32.12 19.45
N PRO A 207 -17.53 -32.04 18.10
CA PRO A 207 -16.43 -32.44 17.22
C PRO A 207 -15.16 -31.59 17.40
N LEU A 208 -15.27 -30.30 17.73
CA LEU A 208 -14.11 -29.47 18.09
C LEU A 208 -13.45 -29.95 19.38
N ALA A 209 -14.23 -30.31 20.39
CA ALA A 209 -13.71 -30.87 21.65
C ALA A 209 -12.99 -32.21 21.41
N ASP A 210 -13.60 -33.11 20.63
CA ASP A 210 -13.01 -34.40 20.24
C ASP A 210 -11.70 -34.20 19.45
N LEU A 211 -11.70 -33.23 18.54
CA LEU A 211 -10.55 -32.87 17.73
C LEU A 211 -9.39 -32.30 18.56
N LEU A 212 -9.67 -31.43 19.53
CA LEU A 212 -8.68 -30.93 20.47
C LEU A 212 -8.08 -32.07 21.32
N ALA A 213 -8.91 -33.04 21.72
CA ALA A 213 -8.48 -34.21 22.49
C ALA A 213 -7.65 -35.22 21.67
N ALA A 214 -7.90 -35.34 20.36
CA ALA A 214 -7.22 -36.30 19.49
C ALA A 214 -5.75 -35.97 19.16
N GLY A 215 -5.30 -34.73 19.40
CA GLY A 215 -3.88 -34.34 19.25
C GLY A 215 -3.38 -34.10 17.81
N HIS A 216 -4.18 -34.43 16.80
CA HIS A 216 -3.96 -34.04 15.40
C HIS A 216 -5.23 -33.44 14.83
N ASP A 217 -5.25 -32.11 14.78
CA ASP A 217 -6.39 -31.32 14.32
C ASP A 217 -6.40 -31.20 12.78
N GLY A 218 -5.22 -31.10 12.17
CA GLY A 218 -5.11 -30.72 10.75
C GLY A 218 -5.51 -29.25 10.54
N PHE A 219 -5.47 -28.46 11.62
CA PHE A 219 -5.67 -27.02 11.60
C PHE A 219 -4.30 -26.37 11.76
N LEU A 220 -4.16 -25.17 11.21
CA LEU A 220 -3.03 -24.33 11.57
C LEU A 220 -3.21 -23.84 13.01
N ILE A 221 -2.18 -23.98 13.85
CA ILE A 221 -2.16 -23.49 15.24
C ILE A 221 -1.84 -21.99 15.26
N ASP A 222 -1.03 -21.52 14.30
CA ASP A 222 -0.63 -20.13 14.22
C ASP A 222 -1.65 -19.29 13.44
N LEU A 223 -2.05 -18.16 14.03
CA LEU A 223 -2.53 -17.03 13.25
C LEU A 223 -1.41 -16.64 12.30
N PRO A 224 -1.62 -16.65 10.97
CA PRO A 224 -0.57 -16.31 10.04
C PRO A 224 -0.07 -14.92 10.39
N ASP A 225 1.15 -14.82 10.94
CA ASP A 225 1.86 -13.57 11.08
C ASP A 225 2.25 -13.15 9.65
N GLY A 226 1.28 -12.63 8.88
CA GLY A 226 1.38 -11.83 7.66
C GLY A 226 2.18 -12.33 6.45
N GLU A 227 2.97 -13.39 6.55
CA GLU A 227 3.99 -13.69 5.52
C GLU A 227 3.69 -14.93 4.67
N ARG A 228 2.74 -15.77 5.09
CA ARG A 228 2.41 -16.99 4.33
C ARG A 228 1.22 -16.72 3.41
N GLY A 229 1.42 -16.97 2.12
CA GLY A 229 0.50 -16.68 1.00
C GLY A 229 -0.86 -17.38 1.10
N ARG A 230 -1.31 -18.08 0.05
CA ARG A 230 -2.67 -18.71 0.00
C ARG A 230 -3.05 -19.58 1.23
N GLU A 231 -2.08 -20.02 2.04
CA GLU A 231 -2.24 -20.65 3.37
C GLU A 231 -3.06 -19.80 4.36
N ALA A 232 -3.17 -18.48 4.17
CA ALA A 232 -4.02 -17.61 4.99
C ALA A 232 -5.52 -17.98 4.96
N ASN A 233 -5.94 -18.86 4.04
CA ASN A 233 -7.31 -19.35 3.93
C ASN A 233 -7.49 -20.79 4.45
N GLU A 234 -6.45 -21.41 5.01
CA GLU A 234 -6.61 -22.70 5.68
C GLU A 234 -7.32 -22.54 7.02
N PRO A 235 -8.10 -23.56 7.43
CA PRO A 235 -8.68 -23.64 8.76
C PRO A 235 -7.66 -23.39 9.88
N ASN A 236 -7.79 -22.27 10.60
CA ASN A 236 -7.06 -22.03 11.83
C ASN A 236 -7.95 -22.35 13.03
N ILE A 237 -7.42 -23.11 13.99
CA ILE A 237 -8.12 -23.51 15.21
C ILE A 237 -8.56 -22.29 16.04
N ALA A 238 -7.81 -21.19 16.00
CA ALA A 238 -8.15 -19.95 16.70
C ALA A 238 -9.39 -19.27 16.13
N GLU A 239 -9.55 -19.28 14.80
CA GLU A 239 -10.75 -18.75 14.15
C GLU A 239 -11.96 -19.68 14.36
N ALA A 240 -11.74 -21.00 14.36
CA ALA A 240 -12.79 -21.98 14.60
C ALA A 240 -13.36 -21.90 16.02
N LEU A 241 -12.51 -21.70 17.03
CA LEU A 241 -12.91 -21.66 18.44
C LEU A 241 -13.43 -20.28 18.88
N ALA A 242 -13.06 -19.20 18.18
CA ALA A 242 -13.41 -17.83 18.54
C ALA A 242 -14.91 -17.60 18.82
N PRO A 243 -15.86 -18.10 18.00
CA PRO A 243 -17.29 -17.85 18.22
C PRO A 243 -17.90 -18.51 19.47
N PHE A 244 -17.17 -19.42 20.13
CA PHE A 244 -17.72 -20.31 21.16
C PHE A 244 -17.35 -19.94 22.61
N ALA A 245 -17.19 -18.65 22.92
CA ALA A 245 -16.92 -18.18 24.28
C ALA A 245 -17.97 -18.66 25.32
N ALA A 246 -19.23 -18.78 24.90
CA ALA A 246 -20.32 -19.31 25.72
C ALA A 246 -20.21 -20.83 26.02
N HIS A 247 -19.40 -21.57 25.26
CA HIS A 247 -19.19 -23.03 25.41
C HIS A 247 -17.83 -23.37 26.03
N THR A 248 -17.19 -22.41 26.70
CA THR A 248 -15.93 -22.63 27.43
C THR A 248 -15.99 -23.79 28.42
N ALA A 249 -17.15 -24.07 29.03
CA ALA A 249 -17.33 -25.21 29.92
C ALA A 249 -17.07 -26.58 29.23
N VAL A 250 -17.26 -26.67 27.91
CA VAL A 250 -17.03 -27.89 27.11
C VAL A 250 -15.66 -27.87 26.46
N LEU A 251 -15.24 -26.71 25.92
CA LEU A 251 -14.03 -26.60 25.09
C LEU A 251 -12.74 -26.35 25.88
N LEU A 252 -12.82 -25.76 27.08
CA LEU A 252 -11.63 -25.32 27.80
C LEU A 252 -10.76 -26.48 28.27
N ASP A 253 -11.34 -27.52 28.87
CA ASP A 253 -10.55 -28.66 29.36
C ASP A 253 -9.85 -29.44 28.21
N PRO A 254 -10.51 -29.74 27.06
CA PRO A 254 -9.83 -30.25 25.86
C PRO A 254 -8.76 -29.31 25.31
N LEU A 255 -9.02 -28.00 25.26
CA LEU A 255 -8.04 -27.00 24.82
C LEU A 255 -6.81 -27.00 25.74
N LEU A 256 -6.99 -27.05 27.06
CA LEU A 256 -5.89 -27.13 28.02
C LEU A 256 -5.13 -28.46 27.88
N ALA A 257 -5.82 -29.58 27.67
CA ALA A 257 -5.15 -30.86 27.37
C ALA A 257 -4.30 -30.77 26.09
N ARG A 258 -4.81 -30.10 25.05
CA ARG A 258 -4.05 -29.83 23.82
C ARG A 258 -2.83 -28.97 24.09
N VAL A 259 -2.98 -27.87 24.83
CA VAL A 259 -1.87 -27.00 25.24
C VAL A 259 -0.79 -27.77 25.99
N ARG A 260 -1.14 -28.71 26.89
CA ARG A 260 -0.17 -29.59 27.58
C ARG A 260 0.65 -30.41 26.58
N ALA A 261 -0.02 -30.95 25.56
CA ALA A 261 0.60 -31.79 24.54
C ALA A 261 1.42 -30.99 23.50
N THR A 262 1.18 -29.68 23.38
CA THR A 262 1.88 -28.80 22.42
C THR A 262 3.22 -28.31 22.98
N PRO A 263 4.30 -28.29 22.16
CA PRO A 263 5.57 -27.68 22.55
C PRO A 263 5.42 -26.22 22.97
N PRO A 264 6.17 -25.73 23.99
CA PRO A 264 6.03 -24.35 24.49
C PRO A 264 6.06 -23.25 23.41
N THR A 265 6.87 -23.44 22.37
CA THR A 265 7.01 -22.50 21.24
C THR A 265 5.72 -22.29 20.43
N GLU A 266 4.80 -23.25 20.46
CA GLU A 266 3.56 -23.24 19.68
C GLU A 266 2.31 -22.93 20.55
N ARG A 267 2.46 -22.91 21.88
CA ARG A 267 1.32 -22.68 22.80
C ARG A 267 0.71 -21.28 22.70
N ALA A 268 1.49 -20.30 22.24
CA ALA A 268 1.06 -18.91 22.13
C ALA A 268 -0.21 -18.74 21.27
N GLY A 269 -0.44 -19.60 20.28
CA GLY A 269 -1.67 -19.62 19.48
C GLY A 269 -2.91 -19.90 20.33
N TYR A 270 -2.87 -20.94 21.17
CA TYR A 270 -3.98 -21.34 22.02
C TYR A 270 -4.29 -20.34 23.14
N TYR A 271 -3.28 -19.72 23.75
CA TYR A 271 -3.53 -18.69 24.77
C TYR A 271 -4.22 -17.45 24.22
N LYS A 272 -4.04 -17.14 22.92
CA LYS A 272 -4.82 -16.06 22.28
C LYS A 272 -6.31 -16.38 22.24
N ILE A 273 -6.69 -17.64 22.06
CA ILE A 273 -8.09 -18.10 22.10
C ILE A 273 -8.67 -17.91 23.50
N ILE A 274 -7.91 -18.35 24.52
CA ILE A 274 -8.25 -18.16 25.94
C ILE A 274 -8.46 -16.67 26.27
N ASN A 275 -7.53 -15.81 25.86
CA ASN A 275 -7.66 -14.37 26.08
C ASN A 275 -8.86 -13.77 25.36
N ARG A 276 -9.12 -14.20 24.12
CA ARG A 276 -10.27 -13.74 23.37
C ARG A 276 -11.57 -14.12 24.07
N TRP A 277 -11.72 -15.37 24.51
CA TRP A 277 -12.89 -15.78 25.28
C TRP A 277 -13.03 -14.99 26.59
N GLN A 278 -11.93 -14.67 27.26
CA GLN A 278 -11.93 -13.82 28.45
C GLN A 278 -12.39 -12.39 28.14
N ASP A 279 -11.92 -11.80 27.04
CA ASP A 279 -12.32 -10.47 26.56
C ASP A 279 -13.81 -10.46 26.14
N ASP A 280 -14.32 -11.58 25.61
CA ASP A 280 -15.73 -11.83 25.29
C ASP A 280 -16.60 -12.17 26.52
N GLY A 281 -16.02 -12.12 27.73
CA GLY A 281 -16.72 -12.24 29.01
C GLY A 281 -16.78 -13.64 29.62
N ALA A 282 -16.09 -14.64 29.06
CA ALA A 282 -16.00 -15.96 29.67
C ALA A 282 -15.06 -15.96 30.90
N ASP A 283 -15.39 -16.75 31.91
CA ASP A 283 -14.60 -16.86 33.16
C ASP A 283 -13.44 -17.88 33.03
N VAL A 284 -12.54 -17.63 32.07
CA VAL A 284 -11.41 -18.53 31.81
C VAL A 284 -10.29 -18.32 32.82
N ALA A 285 -10.05 -17.07 33.24
CA ALA A 285 -9.01 -16.73 34.21
C ALA A 285 -9.21 -17.45 35.54
N ALA A 286 -10.42 -17.52 36.10
CA ALA A 286 -10.64 -18.22 37.38
C ALA A 286 -10.42 -19.73 37.27
N ARG A 287 -10.65 -20.33 36.09
CA ARG A 287 -10.37 -21.76 35.85
C ARG A 287 -8.87 -22.01 35.71
N ILE A 288 -8.15 -21.16 35.00
CA ILE A 288 -6.69 -21.27 34.85
C ILE A 288 -5.99 -21.01 36.18
N LEU A 289 -6.46 -20.06 37.00
CA LEU A 289 -5.91 -19.82 38.33
C LEU A 289 -6.13 -20.99 39.29
N ARG A 290 -7.18 -21.80 39.11
CA ARG A 290 -7.34 -23.05 39.87
C ARG A 290 -6.25 -24.08 39.55
N LEU A 291 -5.67 -24.03 38.35
CA LEU A 291 -4.52 -24.88 38.01
C LEU A 291 -3.30 -24.60 38.91
N LEU A 292 -3.16 -23.36 39.42
CA LEU A 292 -2.14 -23.03 40.43
C LEU A 292 -2.41 -23.71 41.77
N ASP A 293 -3.68 -23.84 42.17
CA ASP A 293 -4.06 -24.48 43.42
C ASP A 293 -3.77 -26.00 43.37
N ASP A 294 -3.92 -26.60 42.19
CA ASP A 294 -3.74 -28.04 41.94
C ASP A 294 -2.30 -28.45 41.60
N ASP A 295 -1.35 -27.49 41.60
CA ASP A 295 0.04 -27.68 41.15
C ASP A 295 0.13 -28.33 39.74
N ASP A 296 -0.81 -28.00 38.85
CA ASP A 296 -0.87 -28.53 37.49
C ASP A 296 0.36 -28.09 36.67
N PRO A 297 0.90 -28.92 35.77
CA PRO A 297 1.98 -28.52 34.86
C PRO A 297 1.66 -27.29 34.00
N LEU A 298 0.39 -27.02 33.68
CA LEU A 298 -0.05 -25.79 32.98
C LEU A 298 -0.07 -24.54 33.87
N ALA A 299 0.09 -24.70 35.18
CA ALA A 299 0.37 -23.60 36.08
C ALA A 299 1.84 -23.15 35.98
N ALA A 300 2.60 -23.71 35.04
CA ALA A 300 3.88 -23.15 34.62
C ALA A 300 3.72 -21.65 34.33
N VAL A 301 4.76 -20.91 34.67
CA VAL A 301 4.73 -19.46 34.64
C VAL A 301 4.58 -18.93 33.22
N GLU A 302 5.26 -19.57 32.28
CA GLU A 302 5.20 -19.24 30.85
C GLU A 302 3.76 -19.26 30.33
N ASP A 303 2.95 -20.18 30.84
CA ASP A 303 1.56 -20.38 30.44
C ASP A 303 0.64 -19.29 31.05
N LEU A 304 0.86 -18.92 32.32
CA LEU A 304 0.10 -17.85 33.00
C LEU A 304 0.38 -16.45 32.45
N ILE A 305 1.62 -16.21 32.02
CA ILE A 305 2.08 -15.00 31.36
C ILE A 305 1.22 -14.62 30.17
N TRP A 306 0.73 -15.61 29.44
CA TRP A 306 -0.06 -15.39 28.26
C TRP A 306 -1.52 -15.10 28.58
N VAL A 307 -2.01 -15.47 29.76
CA VAL A 307 -3.39 -15.25 30.18
C VAL A 307 -3.47 -13.89 30.85
N ARG A 308 -4.26 -12.97 30.30
CA ARG A 308 -4.54 -11.69 30.98
C ARG A 308 -5.34 -11.94 32.24
N THR A 309 -4.64 -12.00 33.37
CA THR A 309 -5.26 -12.07 34.68
C THR A 309 -5.62 -10.64 35.12
N GLY A 310 -6.91 -10.38 35.36
CA GLY A 310 -7.34 -9.16 36.05
C GLY A 310 -6.84 -9.13 37.50
N THR A 311 -7.60 -8.52 38.40
CA THR A 311 -7.23 -8.50 39.83
C THR A 311 -7.19 -9.92 40.41
N LEU A 312 -6.01 -10.35 40.87
CA LEU A 312 -5.82 -11.65 41.48
C LEU A 312 -6.30 -11.68 42.93
N ALA A 313 -6.95 -12.78 43.33
CA ALA A 313 -7.24 -13.05 44.73
C ALA A 313 -5.91 -13.16 45.53
N PRO A 314 -5.85 -12.67 46.78
CA PRO A 314 -4.63 -12.66 47.59
C PRO A 314 -3.93 -14.03 47.67
N ARG A 315 -4.69 -15.12 47.83
CA ARG A 315 -4.15 -16.48 47.88
C ARG A 315 -3.37 -16.91 46.63
N HIS A 316 -3.82 -16.52 45.43
CA HIS A 316 -3.13 -16.86 44.18
C HIS A 316 -1.87 -16.02 44.03
N LYS A 317 -1.90 -14.77 44.52
CA LYS A 317 -0.72 -13.92 44.59
C LYS A 317 0.34 -14.55 45.52
N GLU A 318 -0.05 -15.02 46.70
CA GLU A 318 0.85 -15.73 47.63
C GLU A 318 1.49 -16.97 46.98
N ARG A 319 0.70 -17.80 46.28
CA ARG A 319 1.22 -18.95 45.52
C ARG A 319 2.18 -18.55 44.39
N LEU A 320 1.89 -17.47 43.67
CA LEU A 320 2.83 -16.92 42.68
C LEU A 320 4.11 -16.39 43.35
N GLU A 321 4.00 -15.81 44.55
CA GLU A 321 5.15 -15.37 45.33
C GLU A 321 6.03 -16.54 45.76
N GLU A 322 5.46 -17.70 46.11
CA GLU A 322 6.22 -18.92 46.42
C GLU A 322 7.07 -19.41 45.23
N ARG A 323 6.54 -19.23 44.01
CA ARG A 323 7.17 -19.59 42.73
C ARG A 323 8.15 -18.52 42.19
N LEU A 324 8.24 -17.35 42.82
CA LEU A 324 9.24 -16.33 42.48
C LEU A 324 10.65 -16.86 42.72
N ARG A 325 11.48 -16.83 41.70
CA ARG A 325 12.93 -17.06 41.83
C ARG A 325 13.70 -16.03 41.03
N LEU A 326 14.98 -15.89 41.35
CA LEU A 326 15.86 -15.00 40.59
C LEU A 326 15.94 -15.47 39.13
N PRO A 327 15.97 -14.55 38.14
CA PRO A 327 15.88 -14.90 36.72
C PRO A 327 17.02 -15.80 36.20
N GLU A 328 18.08 -15.99 36.98
CA GLU A 328 19.19 -16.91 36.70
C GLU A 328 18.83 -18.41 36.76
N HIS A 329 17.68 -18.76 37.38
CA HIS A 329 17.23 -20.14 37.52
C HIS A 329 16.04 -20.51 36.61
N VAL A 330 15.53 -19.58 35.80
CA VAL A 330 14.27 -19.70 35.02
C VAL A 330 14.44 -20.48 33.70
N LYS A 331 15.49 -21.32 33.56
CA LYS A 331 15.51 -22.30 32.46
C LYS A 331 14.44 -23.38 32.62
N ASP A 332 13.95 -23.52 33.84
CA ASP A 332 12.82 -24.35 34.21
C ASP A 332 11.58 -23.46 34.16
N GLY A 333 10.71 -23.63 33.15
CA GLY A 333 9.50 -22.81 32.91
C GLY A 333 8.47 -22.85 34.04
N THR A 334 8.78 -23.54 35.14
CA THR A 334 8.02 -23.59 36.40
C THR A 334 8.25 -22.39 37.31
N LEU A 335 9.30 -21.58 37.07
CA LEU A 335 9.69 -20.47 37.95
C LEU A 335 9.29 -19.10 37.42
N LEU A 336 8.89 -18.22 38.33
CA LEU A 336 8.40 -16.89 38.00
C LEU A 336 9.50 -15.86 38.14
N ASP A 337 9.79 -15.13 37.07
CA ASP A 337 10.65 -13.96 37.18
C ASP A 337 9.86 -12.75 37.73
N PRO A 338 10.55 -11.78 38.36
CA PRO A 338 9.84 -10.64 38.94
C PRO A 338 9.18 -9.67 37.94
N PHE A 339 9.54 -9.69 36.65
CA PHE A 339 8.84 -8.92 35.61
C PHE A 339 7.49 -9.55 35.30
N ASP A 340 7.46 -10.86 35.16
CA ASP A 340 6.24 -11.60 34.90
C ASP A 340 5.31 -11.56 36.11
N PHE A 341 5.85 -11.63 37.33
CA PHE A 341 5.06 -11.40 38.54
C PHE A 341 4.43 -10.00 38.55
N LEU A 342 5.22 -8.95 38.24
CA LEU A 342 4.69 -7.58 38.13
C LEU A 342 3.61 -7.50 37.04
N ARG A 343 3.79 -8.17 35.91
CA ARG A 343 2.81 -8.17 34.81
C ARG A 343 1.51 -8.87 35.16
N ILE A 344 1.60 -10.00 35.86
CA ILE A 344 0.46 -10.84 36.25
C ILE A 344 -0.30 -10.22 37.45
N THR A 345 0.41 -9.68 38.43
CA THR A 345 -0.16 -9.26 39.72
C THR A 345 -0.30 -7.74 39.86
N GLY A 346 0.41 -6.95 39.05
CA GLY A 346 0.59 -5.52 39.24
C GLY A 346 1.52 -5.13 40.41
N ASP A 347 2.07 -6.09 41.16
CA ASP A 347 2.91 -5.82 42.31
C ASP A 347 4.42 -5.75 41.96
N ALA A 348 4.98 -4.57 42.16
CA ALA A 348 6.37 -4.24 41.92
C ALA A 348 7.35 -4.66 43.03
N ALA A 349 6.86 -5.08 44.20
CA ALA A 349 7.70 -5.33 45.37
C ALA A 349 8.77 -6.41 45.13
N PRO A 350 8.48 -7.57 44.48
CA PRO A 350 9.52 -8.54 44.15
C PRO A 350 10.62 -7.99 43.25
N LEU A 351 10.25 -7.25 42.20
CA LEU A 351 11.21 -6.65 41.28
C LEU A 351 12.10 -5.63 42.00
N ARG A 352 11.52 -4.80 42.89
CA ARG A 352 12.28 -3.85 43.73
C ARG A 352 13.25 -4.54 44.69
N ARG A 353 12.84 -5.65 45.32
CA ARG A 353 13.71 -6.42 46.23
C ARG A 353 14.92 -7.00 45.49
N MET A 354 14.71 -7.48 44.26
CA MET A 354 15.75 -8.10 43.45
C MET A 354 16.87 -7.12 43.06
N ILE A 355 16.51 -5.91 42.65
CA ILE A 355 17.44 -4.88 42.17
C ILE A 355 18.45 -4.45 43.26
N GLY A 356 18.15 -4.72 44.53
CA GLY A 356 19.06 -4.50 45.65
C GLY A 356 19.35 -3.02 45.94
N PRO A 357 20.15 -2.73 46.98
CA PRO A 357 20.50 -1.36 47.38
C PRO A 357 21.73 -0.75 46.68
N SER A 358 22.56 -1.50 45.95
CA SER A 358 23.85 -1.00 45.41
C SER A 358 24.04 -1.25 43.91
N ASP A 359 24.44 -0.18 43.19
CA ASP A 359 24.96 -0.07 41.81
C ASP A 359 24.34 -0.99 40.73
N TRP A 360 24.68 -0.82 39.46
CA TRP A 360 24.09 -1.60 38.35
C TRP A 360 24.38 -3.13 38.41
N SER A 361 24.89 -3.63 39.54
CA SER A 361 25.19 -5.04 39.81
C SER A 361 23.96 -5.89 40.22
N GLY A 362 22.80 -5.24 40.44
CA GLY A 362 21.55 -5.75 41.06
C GLY A 362 20.85 -6.98 40.49
N PHE A 363 21.52 -7.78 39.66
CA PHE A 363 21.11 -9.15 39.34
C PHE A 363 22.29 -10.06 39.65
N PRO A 364 22.31 -10.80 40.77
CA PRO A 364 23.40 -11.71 41.10
C PRO A 364 23.69 -12.70 39.96
N ARG A 365 24.96 -13.09 39.79
CA ARG A 365 25.48 -14.23 38.99
C ARG A 365 25.03 -14.45 37.53
N GLN A 366 24.30 -13.52 36.90
CA GLN A 366 24.04 -13.53 35.46
C GLN A 366 25.25 -13.04 34.63
N ARG A 367 25.28 -13.37 33.33
CA ARG A 367 26.20 -12.73 32.37
C ARG A 367 25.93 -11.23 32.30
N SER A 368 26.99 -10.43 32.15
CA SER A 368 26.97 -8.97 32.05
C SER A 368 25.87 -8.41 31.15
N GLU A 369 25.72 -8.95 29.93
CA GLU A 369 24.69 -8.53 28.96
C GLU A 369 23.26 -8.74 29.48
N VAL A 370 22.97 -9.92 30.02
CA VAL A 370 21.64 -10.26 30.53
C VAL A 370 21.28 -9.40 31.74
N LYS A 371 22.25 -9.16 32.64
CA LYS A 371 22.07 -8.23 33.77
C LYS A 371 21.69 -6.85 33.29
N ALA A 372 22.42 -6.34 32.31
CA ALA A 372 22.24 -4.98 31.84
C ALA A 372 20.90 -4.80 31.11
N ARG A 373 20.49 -5.78 30.29
CA ARG A 373 19.15 -5.82 29.67
C ARG A 373 18.03 -5.88 30.72
N ASN A 374 18.17 -6.73 31.73
CA ASN A 374 17.20 -6.84 32.82
C ASN A 374 17.14 -5.55 33.66
N MET A 375 18.27 -4.89 33.90
CA MET A 375 18.29 -3.60 34.59
C MET A 375 17.58 -2.50 33.78
N ILE A 376 17.80 -2.46 32.46
CA ILE A 376 17.07 -1.55 31.55
C ILE A 376 15.56 -1.83 31.64
N ASN A 377 15.14 -3.10 31.55
CA ASN A 377 13.74 -3.49 31.70
C ASN A 377 13.17 -3.07 33.05
N ALA A 378 13.92 -3.22 34.14
CA ALA A 378 13.51 -2.81 35.47
C ALA A 378 13.32 -1.29 35.56
N CYS A 379 14.23 -0.51 34.98
CA CYS A 379 14.10 0.94 34.88
C CYS A 379 12.86 1.35 34.07
N ILE A 380 12.56 0.64 32.98
CA ILE A 380 11.35 0.88 32.18
C ILE A 380 10.08 0.56 32.97
N ALA A 381 10.06 -0.57 33.68
CA ALA A 381 8.88 -1.07 34.38
C ALA A 381 8.58 -0.31 35.68
N LEU A 382 9.62 0.07 36.45
CA LEU A 382 9.46 0.74 37.75
C LEU A 382 9.54 2.27 37.66
N GLY A 383 10.08 2.81 36.57
CA GLY A 383 10.09 4.23 36.26
C GLY A 383 10.63 5.10 37.40
N PRO A 384 9.91 6.16 37.84
CA PRO A 384 10.41 7.10 38.83
C PRO A 384 10.82 6.50 40.18
N ALA A 385 10.29 5.33 40.56
CA ALA A 385 10.66 4.65 41.80
C ALA A 385 12.14 4.24 41.87
N LEU A 386 12.84 4.28 40.73
CA LEU A 386 14.24 3.95 40.58
C LEU A 386 15.13 5.16 40.19
N ALA A 387 14.53 6.35 40.03
CA ALA A 387 15.20 7.53 39.48
C ALA A 387 16.46 7.93 40.26
N ASP A 388 16.34 8.11 41.58
CA ASP A 388 17.43 8.56 42.47
C ASP A 388 18.65 7.63 42.45
N ARG A 389 18.46 6.36 42.06
CA ARG A 389 19.52 5.35 42.04
C ARG A 389 20.18 5.20 40.68
N PHE A 390 19.41 5.29 39.60
CA PHE A 390 19.85 4.80 38.29
C PHE A 390 19.79 5.84 37.17
N ALA A 391 19.20 7.02 37.36
CA ALA A 391 19.07 8.04 36.32
C ALA A 391 20.43 8.47 35.76
N ASP A 392 21.42 8.78 36.62
CA ASP A 392 22.73 9.27 36.18
C ASP A 392 23.51 8.22 35.38
N SER A 393 23.50 6.98 35.85
CA SER A 393 24.14 5.88 35.14
C SER A 393 23.42 5.51 33.84
N ALA A 394 22.08 5.55 33.79
CA ALA A 394 21.32 5.35 32.56
C ALA A 394 21.67 6.45 31.54
N ARG A 395 21.83 7.69 32.00
CA ARG A 395 22.26 8.83 31.18
C ARG A 395 23.67 8.64 30.62
N ASP A 396 24.61 8.19 31.45
CA ASP A 396 25.98 7.91 31.03
C ASP A 396 26.07 6.73 30.05
N ALA A 397 25.32 5.66 30.30
CA ALA A 397 25.22 4.51 29.40
C ALA A 397 24.59 4.90 28.06
N PHE A 398 23.50 5.67 28.07
CA PHE A 398 22.86 6.18 26.85
C PHE A 398 23.82 7.03 26.02
N ARG A 399 24.53 7.97 26.65
CA ARG A 399 25.55 8.80 25.98
C ARG A 399 26.68 7.97 25.39
N ALA A 400 27.11 6.91 26.06
CA ALA A 400 28.12 5.99 25.55
C ALA A 400 27.61 5.19 24.33
N ALA A 401 26.41 4.63 24.43
CA ALA A 401 25.78 3.89 23.32
C ALA A 401 25.64 4.75 22.05
N LEU A 402 25.28 6.03 22.18
CA LEU A 402 25.23 6.97 21.05
C LEU A 402 26.58 7.24 20.37
N ARG A 403 27.69 7.02 21.08
CA ARG A 403 29.06 7.11 20.53
C ARG A 403 29.57 5.76 20.01
N GLY A 404 28.76 4.69 20.10
CA GLY A 404 29.21 3.32 19.82
C GLY A 404 30.20 2.80 20.87
N GLU A 405 30.27 3.43 22.05
CA GLU A 405 31.14 3.00 23.14
C GLU A 405 30.44 1.94 24.00
N THR A 406 31.15 0.86 24.30
CA THR A 406 30.76 -0.09 25.34
C THR A 406 31.20 0.44 26.70
N ARG A 407 30.30 0.49 27.69
CA ARG A 407 30.64 0.80 29.09
C ARG A 407 30.16 -0.31 30.02
N PRO A 408 30.91 -0.64 31.09
CA PRO A 408 30.40 -1.53 32.13
C PRO A 408 29.04 -1.04 32.66
N PRO A 409 28.08 -1.95 32.92
CA PRO A 409 28.23 -3.40 32.92
C PRO A 409 28.04 -4.07 31.55
N PHE A 410 27.84 -3.32 30.46
CA PHE A 410 27.62 -3.88 29.14
C PHE A 410 28.93 -4.46 28.55
N THR A 411 28.85 -5.63 27.93
CA THR A 411 29.97 -6.24 27.17
C THR A 411 29.84 -6.04 25.65
N GLU A 412 28.68 -5.59 25.19
CA GLU A 412 28.40 -5.12 23.84
C GLU A 412 27.74 -3.72 23.89
N PRO A 413 27.81 -2.92 22.82
CA PRO A 413 27.07 -1.66 22.75
C PRO A 413 25.58 -1.94 22.97
N ALA A 414 25.02 -1.40 24.04
CA ALA A 414 23.59 -1.49 24.30
C ALA A 414 22.81 -0.75 23.21
N ASP A 415 21.62 -1.24 22.88
CA ASP A 415 20.70 -0.54 21.99
C ASP A 415 20.38 0.86 22.59
N PRO A 416 20.80 1.95 21.91
CA PRO A 416 20.60 3.31 22.42
C PRO A 416 19.12 3.65 22.60
N VAL A 417 18.21 3.05 21.83
CA VAL A 417 16.76 3.30 21.93
C VAL A 417 16.19 2.71 23.23
N TRP A 418 16.64 1.51 23.60
CA TRP A 418 16.25 0.87 24.86
C TRP A 418 16.76 1.65 26.07
N LEU A 419 18.00 2.14 26.03
CA LEU A 419 18.57 2.98 27.08
C LEU A 419 17.86 4.34 27.18
N ALA A 420 17.52 4.95 26.05
CA ALA A 420 16.71 6.16 26.04
C ALA A 420 15.33 5.93 26.68
N ARG A 421 14.68 4.80 26.38
CA ARG A 421 13.39 4.44 26.96
C ARG A 421 13.48 4.29 28.48
N ALA A 422 14.51 3.61 28.98
CA ALA A 422 14.77 3.50 30.41
C ALA A 422 15.04 4.86 31.06
N LEU A 423 15.92 5.68 30.48
CA LEU A 423 16.24 7.01 31.00
C LEU A 423 14.99 7.89 31.09
N TRP A 424 14.17 7.91 30.04
CA TRP A 424 12.92 8.66 30.02
C TRP A 424 11.92 8.17 31.08
N LYS A 425 11.77 6.85 31.26
CA LYS A 425 10.90 6.30 32.32
C LYS A 425 11.40 6.62 33.73
N LEU A 426 12.71 6.68 33.94
CA LEU A 426 13.31 7.06 35.21
C LEU A 426 13.10 8.55 35.51
N THR A 427 13.45 9.43 34.58
CA THR A 427 13.52 10.88 34.85
C THR A 427 12.24 11.63 34.53
N GLY A 428 11.39 11.10 33.64
CA GLY A 428 10.29 11.83 33.03
C GLY A 428 10.74 12.99 32.12
N ASN A 429 12.06 13.19 31.93
CA ASN A 429 12.60 14.33 31.20
C ASN A 429 12.82 13.97 29.73
N GLN A 430 11.86 14.35 28.89
CA GLN A 430 11.92 14.13 27.44
C GLN A 430 13.12 14.81 26.76
N GLY A 431 13.58 15.95 27.27
CA GLY A 431 14.69 16.71 26.66
C GLY A 431 16.03 15.96 26.69
N GLU A 432 16.18 14.99 27.59
CA GLU A 432 17.39 14.17 27.66
C GLU A 432 17.49 13.13 26.55
N ILE A 433 16.36 12.76 25.92
CA ILE A 433 16.31 11.68 24.94
C ILE A 433 15.93 12.14 23.54
N ILE A 434 15.18 13.23 23.39
CA ILE A 434 14.72 13.71 22.08
C ILE A 434 15.91 14.06 21.19
N ASP A 435 16.68 15.11 21.51
CA ASP A 435 17.76 15.57 20.61
C ASP A 435 18.81 14.50 20.28
N PRO A 436 19.20 13.60 21.21
CA PRO A 436 20.09 12.52 20.87
C PRO A 436 19.46 11.43 19.97
N LEU A 437 18.19 11.05 20.21
CA LEU A 437 17.49 10.11 19.34
C LEU A 437 17.22 10.70 17.95
N THR A 438 17.04 12.01 17.84
CA THR A 438 16.90 12.71 16.56
C THR A 438 18.14 12.54 15.69
N ARG A 439 19.31 12.81 16.29
CA ARG A 439 20.60 12.60 15.62
C ARG A 439 20.85 11.13 15.28
N LEU A 440 20.30 10.21 16.05
CA LEU A 440 20.37 8.78 15.75
C LEU A 440 19.49 8.44 14.53
N ALA A 441 18.23 8.90 14.51
CA ALA A 441 17.30 8.67 13.41
C ALA A 441 17.80 9.26 12.08
N GLU A 442 18.44 10.43 12.12
CA GLU A 442 19.07 11.06 10.95
C GLU A 442 20.21 10.23 10.34
N LYS A 443 20.97 9.51 11.17
CA LYS A 443 22.09 8.69 10.73
C LYS A 443 21.65 7.38 10.08
N SER A 444 20.49 6.84 10.45
CA SER A 444 20.04 5.51 10.01
C SER A 444 19.74 5.41 8.50
N GLY A 445 19.66 6.53 7.77
CA GLY A 445 19.52 6.53 6.32
C GLY A 445 18.27 5.81 5.78
N HIS A 446 18.09 5.78 4.46
CA HIS A 446 16.87 5.25 3.84
C HIS A 446 16.82 3.72 3.68
N ARG A 447 17.96 3.01 3.74
CA ARG A 447 18.00 1.56 3.44
C ARG A 447 17.57 0.71 4.64
N ASP A 448 18.07 1.02 5.84
CA ASP A 448 17.85 0.26 7.09
C ASP A 448 17.11 1.10 8.13
N PHE A 449 15.98 1.69 7.70
CA PHE A 449 15.14 2.51 8.56
C PHE A 449 14.61 1.70 9.76
N ASP A 450 15.17 1.95 10.94
CA ASP A 450 14.67 1.46 12.23
C ASP A 450 13.56 2.41 12.74
N PRO A 451 12.34 1.90 12.95
CA PRO A 451 11.23 2.74 13.39
C PRO A 451 11.29 3.13 14.88
N GLU A 452 12.01 2.40 15.72
CA GLU A 452 11.93 2.54 17.18
C GLU A 452 12.41 3.91 17.72
N PRO A 453 13.48 4.56 17.21
CA PRO A 453 13.89 5.88 17.68
C PRO A 453 12.78 6.93 17.53
N LEU A 454 12.12 6.98 16.36
CA LEU A 454 11.06 7.95 16.07
C LEU A 454 9.79 7.66 16.86
N LEU A 455 9.41 6.38 16.99
CA LEU A 455 8.26 5.99 17.81
C LEU A 455 8.49 6.31 19.29
N LEU A 456 9.73 6.18 19.78
CA LEU A 456 10.07 6.56 21.15
C LEU A 456 10.06 8.08 21.35
N ILE A 457 10.58 8.88 20.41
CA ILE A 457 10.46 10.35 20.44
C ILE A 457 8.98 10.74 20.52
N ALA A 458 8.13 10.10 19.71
CA ALA A 458 6.70 10.38 19.70
C ALA A 458 5.98 9.98 20.99
N ALA A 459 6.36 8.85 21.60
CA ALA A 459 5.84 8.45 22.90
C ALA A 459 6.28 9.41 24.02
N ALA A 460 7.51 9.93 23.93
CA ALA A 460 8.10 10.82 24.93
C ALA A 460 7.52 12.23 24.92
N TRP A 461 7.14 12.73 23.74
CA TRP A 461 6.57 14.07 23.55
C TRP A 461 5.25 14.28 24.31
N GLY A 462 4.49 13.20 24.50
CA GLY A 462 3.26 13.16 25.28
C GLY A 462 2.02 13.59 24.49
N LYS A 463 0.87 13.00 24.83
CA LYS A 463 -0.41 13.27 24.14
C LYS A 463 -0.82 14.73 24.31
N GLY A 464 -1.27 15.35 23.21
CA GLY A 464 -1.90 16.67 23.23
C GLY A 464 -0.96 17.87 23.14
N ARG A 465 0.34 17.67 22.91
CA ARG A 465 1.27 18.75 22.55
C ARG A 465 1.65 18.63 21.08
N PRO A 466 1.46 19.69 20.26
CA PRO A 466 1.87 19.62 18.85
C PRO A 466 3.36 19.37 18.77
N MET A 467 3.72 18.33 18.01
CA MET A 467 5.10 17.99 17.72
C MET A 467 5.72 19.00 16.74
N HIS A 468 7.02 19.24 16.87
CA HIS A 468 7.75 20.06 15.90
C HIS A 468 7.63 19.46 14.48
N GLY A 469 7.31 20.29 13.47
CA GLY A 469 6.98 19.82 12.11
C GLY A 469 8.04 18.91 11.49
N TYR A 470 9.31 19.09 11.86
CA TYR A 470 10.40 18.16 11.51
C TYR A 470 10.09 16.69 11.85
N TYR A 471 9.68 16.40 13.09
CA TYR A 471 9.41 15.02 13.53
C TYR A 471 8.13 14.47 12.94
N THR A 472 7.10 15.30 12.78
CA THR A 472 5.89 14.95 12.02
C THR A 472 6.26 14.49 10.62
N GLY A 473 7.12 15.24 9.92
CA GLY A 473 7.63 14.87 8.60
C GLY A 473 8.46 13.59 8.59
N GLN A 474 9.19 13.28 9.66
CA GLN A 474 9.94 12.02 9.79
C GLN A 474 9.01 10.82 10.05
N LEU A 475 8.04 10.96 10.94
CA LEU A 475 7.04 9.91 11.22
C LEU A 475 6.19 9.62 9.97
N SER A 476 5.78 10.67 9.22
CA SER A 476 5.06 10.54 7.94
C SER A 476 5.89 9.79 6.89
N ARG A 477 7.17 10.14 6.74
CA ARG A 477 8.11 9.42 5.85
C ARG A 477 8.34 7.97 6.29
N GLY A 478 8.39 7.72 7.60
CA GLY A 478 8.48 6.39 8.20
C GLY A 478 7.27 5.53 7.85
N ALA A 479 6.06 6.04 8.11
CA ALA A 479 4.80 5.40 7.73
C ALA A 479 4.74 5.09 6.23
N SER A 480 5.04 6.07 5.38
CA SER A 480 5.08 5.89 3.91
C SER A 480 6.06 4.79 3.48
N THR A 481 7.24 4.75 4.11
CA THR A 481 8.24 3.71 3.82
C THR A 481 7.77 2.33 4.25
N CYS A 482 7.17 2.21 5.45
CA CYS A 482 6.56 0.97 5.92
C CYS A 482 5.42 0.51 5.00
N ILE A 483 4.54 1.42 4.56
CA ILE A 483 3.46 1.09 3.62
C ILE A 483 4.01 0.58 2.28
N ARG A 484 5.01 1.25 1.70
CA ARG A 484 5.64 0.81 0.44
C ARG A 484 6.29 -0.57 0.56
N LYS A 485 6.90 -0.85 1.72
CA LYS A 485 7.50 -2.16 2.05
C LYS A 485 6.47 -3.22 2.47
N GLY A 486 5.17 -2.89 2.56
CA GLY A 486 4.12 -3.81 3.02
C GLY A 486 4.11 -4.08 4.53
N ASN A 487 4.93 -3.37 5.31
CA ASN A 487 4.98 -3.50 6.77
C ASN A 487 3.85 -2.67 7.42
N HIS A 488 2.63 -3.21 7.37
CA HIS A 488 1.43 -2.57 7.90
C HIS A 488 1.49 -2.35 9.43
N ARG A 489 2.18 -3.22 10.19
CA ARG A 489 2.28 -3.11 11.66
C ARG A 489 3.02 -1.85 12.07
N ASP A 490 4.23 -1.65 11.54
CA ASP A 490 5.00 -0.46 11.87
C ASP A 490 4.39 0.80 11.25
N ALA A 491 3.78 0.69 10.05
CA ALA A 491 3.02 1.79 9.47
C ALA A 491 1.88 2.25 10.41
N LEU A 492 1.06 1.34 10.95
CA LEU A 492 0.00 1.71 11.88
C LEU A 492 0.57 2.32 13.17
N ARG A 493 1.70 1.80 13.69
CA ARG A 493 2.37 2.39 14.86
C ARG A 493 2.80 3.83 14.60
N PHE A 494 3.35 4.13 13.42
CA PHE A 494 3.68 5.50 13.02
C PHE A 494 2.45 6.37 12.88
N LEU A 495 1.38 5.87 12.27
CA LEU A 495 0.16 6.64 12.05
C LEU A 495 -0.57 6.91 13.37
N GLN A 496 -0.55 5.97 14.31
CA GLN A 496 -1.02 6.19 15.68
C GLN A 496 -0.15 7.21 16.42
N ALA A 497 1.18 7.11 16.29
CA ALA A 497 2.10 8.04 16.91
C ALA A 497 1.95 9.46 16.34
N LEU A 498 1.73 9.59 15.04
CA LEU A 498 1.34 10.83 14.37
C LEU A 498 0.02 11.34 14.98
N TRP A 499 -1.04 10.55 14.92
CA TRP A 499 -2.35 10.94 15.44
C TRP A 499 -2.31 11.44 16.90
N ASP A 500 -1.59 10.76 17.77
CA ASP A 500 -1.47 11.12 19.19
C ASP A 500 -0.71 12.45 19.43
N ASN A 501 0.04 12.95 18.43
CA ASN A 501 1.01 14.05 18.58
C ASN A 501 0.82 15.25 17.62
N ILE A 502 -0.04 15.17 16.61
CA ILE A 502 -0.25 16.29 15.70
C ILE A 502 -1.49 17.12 16.05
N GLY A 503 -1.42 18.43 15.81
CA GLY A 503 -2.59 19.32 15.77
C GLY A 503 -3.35 19.21 14.44
N THR A 504 -4.50 19.88 14.37
CA THR A 504 -5.43 19.88 13.22
C THR A 504 -4.84 20.08 11.81
N PRO A 505 -3.79 20.89 11.53
CA PRO A 505 -3.41 21.21 10.15
C PRO A 505 -2.69 20.08 9.37
N TYR A 506 -2.46 18.91 9.95
CA TYR A 506 -1.72 17.80 9.29
C TYR A 506 -2.57 16.55 9.06
N TYR A 507 -3.89 16.66 9.17
CA TYR A 507 -4.75 15.50 9.03
C TYR A 507 -4.77 14.94 7.61
N ASP A 508 -4.54 15.75 6.59
CA ASP A 508 -4.54 15.30 5.19
C ASP A 508 -3.43 14.29 4.89
N ASP A 509 -2.20 14.56 5.34
CA ASP A 509 -1.06 13.63 5.20
C ASP A 509 -1.34 12.31 5.92
N LEU A 510 -1.89 12.40 7.13
CA LEU A 510 -2.23 11.22 7.93
C LEU A 510 -3.27 10.37 7.20
N THR A 511 -4.34 10.96 6.67
CA THR A 511 -5.42 10.20 6.03
C THR A 511 -5.05 9.67 4.65
N LEU A 512 -4.18 10.34 3.90
CA LEU A 512 -3.56 9.80 2.68
C LEU A 512 -2.74 8.55 2.98
N LEU A 513 -1.91 8.59 4.02
CA LEU A 513 -1.15 7.43 4.47
C LEU A 513 -2.08 6.32 4.99
N MET A 514 -3.15 6.66 5.70
CA MET A 514 -4.18 5.70 6.10
C MET A 514 -4.84 5.03 4.89
N ALA A 515 -5.16 5.78 3.82
CA ALA A 515 -5.70 5.20 2.60
C ALA A 515 -4.72 4.20 1.94
N GLY A 516 -3.41 4.50 2.00
CA GLY A 516 -2.36 3.57 1.61
C GLY A 516 -2.28 2.32 2.52
N LEU A 517 -2.33 2.52 3.84
CA LEU A 517 -2.31 1.46 4.84
C LEU A 517 -3.51 0.51 4.68
N LEU A 518 -4.73 1.05 4.54
CA LEU A 518 -5.97 0.28 4.41
C LEU A 518 -5.95 -0.71 3.23
N ARG A 519 -5.18 -0.41 2.17
CA ARG A 519 -5.00 -1.30 1.01
C ARG A 519 -4.10 -2.49 1.29
N ILE A 520 -3.22 -2.38 2.28
CA ILE A 520 -2.22 -3.40 2.64
C ILE A 520 -2.52 -4.08 3.98
N CYS A 521 -3.49 -3.55 4.74
CA CYS A 521 -3.88 -4.11 6.02
C CYS A 521 -4.45 -5.53 5.86
N PRO A 522 -4.17 -6.41 6.83
CA PRO A 522 -4.74 -7.73 6.84
C PRO A 522 -6.25 -7.70 7.13
N PRO A 523 -7.00 -8.75 6.75
CA PRO A 523 -8.44 -8.87 7.05
C PRO A 523 -8.73 -8.75 8.55
N ALA A 524 -10.00 -8.52 8.89
CA ALA A 524 -10.43 -8.30 10.27
C ALA A 524 -10.24 -9.56 11.14
N SER A 525 -10.30 -10.75 10.53
CA SER A 525 -10.03 -12.02 11.22
C SER A 525 -8.56 -12.19 11.63
N SER A 526 -7.64 -11.44 11.00
CA SER A 526 -6.20 -11.56 11.27
C SER A 526 -5.78 -10.90 12.58
N ARG A 527 -4.58 -11.24 13.06
CA ARG A 527 -3.99 -10.69 14.28
C ARG A 527 -3.84 -9.16 14.18
N PRO A 528 -4.28 -8.39 15.19
CA PRO A 528 -3.96 -6.97 15.25
C PRO A 528 -2.45 -6.69 15.25
N PRO A 529 -2.01 -5.60 14.61
CA PRO A 529 -2.85 -4.60 13.94
C PRO A 529 -3.40 -5.08 12.59
N ASN A 530 -4.72 -4.95 12.41
CA ASN A 530 -5.44 -5.36 11.21
C ASN A 530 -6.28 -4.22 10.63
N ILE A 531 -7.10 -4.51 9.61
CA ILE A 531 -7.96 -3.48 9.01
C ILE A 531 -8.92 -2.84 10.01
N LEU A 532 -9.39 -3.56 11.04
CA LEU A 532 -10.23 -2.96 12.10
C LEU A 532 -9.42 -1.97 12.93
N ALA A 533 -8.19 -2.31 13.32
CA ALA A 533 -7.32 -1.39 14.06
C ALA A 533 -7.02 -0.11 13.25
N ALA A 534 -6.89 -0.22 11.92
CA ALA A 534 -6.76 0.94 11.04
C ALA A 534 -8.06 1.76 10.96
N LEU A 535 -9.22 1.11 10.88
CA LEU A 535 -10.52 1.80 10.90
C LEU A 535 -10.83 2.45 12.25
N GLU A 536 -10.43 1.84 13.37
CA GLU A 536 -10.54 2.44 14.71
C GLU A 536 -9.73 3.73 14.81
N LEU A 537 -8.49 3.72 14.31
CA LEU A 537 -7.68 4.94 14.21
C LEU A 537 -8.37 5.98 13.32
N LEU A 538 -8.91 5.57 12.17
CA LEU A 538 -9.61 6.47 11.25
C LEU A 538 -10.92 7.03 11.84
N ALA A 539 -11.62 6.26 12.66
CA ALA A 539 -12.79 6.70 13.41
C ALA A 539 -12.42 7.75 14.46
N GLY A 540 -11.28 7.54 15.15
CA GLY A 540 -10.69 8.55 16.04
C GLY A 540 -10.39 9.86 15.30
N ILE A 541 -9.81 9.77 14.09
CA ILE A 541 -9.53 10.91 13.21
C ILE A 541 -10.83 11.64 12.85
N ALA A 542 -11.81 10.91 12.34
CA ALA A 542 -13.08 11.47 11.91
C ALA A 542 -13.89 12.10 13.05
N ALA A 543 -13.77 11.58 14.27
CA ALA A 543 -14.42 12.13 15.45
C ALA A 543 -13.85 13.50 15.85
N ALA A 544 -12.55 13.75 15.61
CA ALA A 544 -11.96 15.06 15.88
C ALA A 544 -12.15 16.05 14.72
N ASP A 545 -12.01 15.58 13.47
CA ASP A 545 -12.28 16.37 12.27
C ASP A 545 -12.86 15.48 11.16
N PRO A 546 -14.17 15.58 10.89
CA PRO A 546 -14.80 14.83 9.82
C PRO A 546 -14.23 15.16 8.42
N ARG A 547 -13.66 16.34 8.17
CA ARG A 547 -13.13 16.71 6.84
C ARG A 547 -11.82 15.99 6.54
N ALA A 548 -11.02 15.74 7.56
CA ALA A 548 -9.74 15.04 7.47
C ALA A 548 -9.79 13.71 6.73
N ILE A 549 -10.89 12.97 6.83
CA ILE A 549 -11.02 11.63 6.24
C ILE A 549 -11.34 11.62 4.75
N ALA A 550 -11.46 12.78 4.09
CA ALA A 550 -11.77 12.87 2.66
C ALA A 550 -10.85 11.98 1.78
N PRO A 551 -9.52 11.90 2.00
CA PRO A 551 -8.64 11.02 1.23
C PRO A 551 -8.90 9.52 1.43
N ALA A 552 -9.38 9.13 2.60
CA ALA A 552 -9.75 7.75 2.92
C ALA A 552 -11.17 7.39 2.45
N TYR A 553 -11.98 8.39 2.06
CA TYR A 553 -13.38 8.20 1.70
C TYR A 553 -13.62 7.19 0.57
N PRO A 554 -12.85 7.14 -0.53
CA PRO A 554 -13.06 6.10 -1.55
C PRO A 554 -12.90 4.68 -0.99
N PHE A 555 -11.99 4.49 -0.04
CA PHE A 555 -11.84 3.21 0.65
C PHE A 555 -13.00 2.95 1.60
N LEU A 556 -13.40 3.93 2.40
CA LEU A 556 -14.56 3.83 3.30
C LEU A 556 -15.85 3.57 2.53
N GLN A 557 -16.01 4.20 1.37
CA GLN A 557 -17.11 3.97 0.45
C GLN A 557 -17.05 2.54 -0.05
N ALA A 558 -15.92 2.04 -0.56
CA ALA A 558 -15.79 0.63 -0.93
C ALA A 558 -16.02 -0.34 0.25
N ALA A 559 -15.58 0.02 1.45
CA ALA A 559 -15.78 -0.81 2.65
C ALA A 559 -17.25 -0.85 3.07
N THR A 560 -17.95 0.29 2.97
CA THR A 560 -19.38 0.45 3.25
C THR A 560 -20.28 0.19 2.04
N ASP A 561 -19.71 -0.06 0.87
CA ASP A 561 -20.45 -0.26 -0.37
C ASP A 561 -21.40 -1.45 -0.15
N ALA A 562 -22.63 -1.29 -0.60
CA ALA A 562 -23.64 -2.32 -0.48
C ALA A 562 -23.19 -3.60 -1.20
N ASP A 563 -22.33 -3.47 -2.22
CA ASP A 563 -22.00 -4.57 -3.10
C ASP A 563 -20.50 -4.87 -3.25
N GLU A 564 -19.64 -3.97 -3.72
CA GLU A 564 -18.23 -4.35 -3.96
C GLU A 564 -17.39 -4.34 -2.67
N ARG A 565 -16.58 -5.37 -2.44
CA ARG A 565 -15.60 -5.43 -1.34
C ARG A 565 -14.32 -4.70 -1.73
N PRO A 566 -13.62 -4.03 -0.79
CA PRO A 566 -12.35 -3.41 -1.10
C PRO A 566 -11.34 -4.44 -1.62
N ARG A 567 -10.58 -4.13 -2.66
CA ARG A 567 -9.45 -4.96 -3.08
C ARG A 567 -8.28 -4.73 -2.10
N THR A 568 -7.93 -5.70 -1.26
CA THR A 568 -6.63 -5.66 -0.54
C THR A 568 -5.54 -6.21 -1.41
N ARG A 569 -4.46 -5.45 -1.55
CA ARG A 569 -3.26 -5.84 -2.28
C ARG A 569 -2.30 -6.46 -1.27
N TRP A 570 -2.47 -7.76 -1.00
CA TRP A 570 -1.52 -8.49 -0.18
C TRP A 570 -0.24 -8.77 -0.96
N TYR A 571 0.89 -8.38 -0.37
CA TYR A 571 2.23 -8.44 -0.96
C TYR A 571 2.72 -9.89 -1.05
N PHE A 572 3.54 -10.16 -2.07
CA PHE A 572 4.19 -11.43 -2.47
C PHE A 572 3.54 -12.31 -3.54
N CYS A 573 2.28 -12.09 -3.95
CA CYS A 573 1.79 -12.67 -5.19
C CYS A 573 1.73 -11.61 -6.30
N PRO A 574 2.09 -11.93 -7.55
CA PRO A 574 1.84 -11.04 -8.67
C PRO A 574 0.38 -10.55 -8.64
N PRO A 575 0.11 -9.31 -9.08
CA PRO A 575 -1.13 -8.56 -8.82
C PRO A 575 -2.43 -9.14 -9.43
N ARG A 576 -2.48 -10.43 -9.77
CA ARG A 576 -3.47 -11.02 -10.68
C ARG A 576 -4.51 -11.94 -10.03
N THR A 577 -4.31 -12.42 -8.81
CA THR A 577 -5.38 -13.16 -8.11
C THR A 577 -5.77 -12.42 -6.84
N PRO A 578 -6.92 -11.71 -6.81
CA PRO A 578 -7.45 -11.18 -5.56
C PRO A 578 -7.53 -12.34 -4.56
N GLN A 579 -6.82 -12.20 -3.44
CA GLN A 579 -6.88 -13.18 -2.38
C GLN A 579 -8.30 -13.18 -1.83
N TRP A 580 -8.89 -14.37 -1.76
CA TRP A 580 -10.27 -14.56 -1.35
C TRP A 580 -10.44 -14.07 0.08
N ARG A 581 -11.34 -13.12 0.29
CA ARG A 581 -11.71 -12.60 1.62
C ARG A 581 -12.90 -13.39 2.15
N ALA A 582 -12.82 -13.88 3.39
CA ALA A 582 -13.97 -14.44 4.07
C ALA A 582 -15.04 -13.34 4.26
N VAL A 583 -16.30 -13.66 3.97
CA VAL A 583 -17.48 -12.79 4.14
C VAL A 583 -17.67 -12.40 5.62
N LEU A 584 -17.16 -13.25 6.53
CA LEU A 584 -17.13 -13.03 7.98
C LEU A 584 -16.74 -11.61 8.41
N ASP A 585 -15.76 -11.03 7.72
CA ASP A 585 -15.20 -9.73 8.09
C ASP A 585 -16.06 -8.56 7.61
N ASP A 586 -17.03 -8.79 6.72
CA ASP A 586 -17.81 -7.72 6.11
C ASP A 586 -18.67 -6.98 7.11
N ASP A 587 -19.31 -7.68 8.06
CA ASP A 587 -20.21 -7.03 9.02
C ASP A 587 -19.40 -6.21 10.03
N ALA A 588 -18.28 -6.74 10.53
CA ALA A 588 -17.36 -6.00 11.38
C ALA A 588 -16.75 -4.81 10.64
N LEU A 589 -16.32 -5.00 9.39
CA LEU A 589 -15.78 -3.94 8.53
C LEU A 589 -16.83 -2.86 8.23
N ARG A 590 -18.07 -3.24 7.90
CA ARG A 590 -19.19 -2.32 7.63
C ARG A 590 -19.63 -1.60 8.88
N ALA A 591 -19.71 -2.28 10.02
CA ALA A 591 -20.02 -1.66 11.29
C ALA A 591 -18.94 -0.63 11.63
N ALA A 592 -17.66 -1.02 11.61
CA ALA A 592 -16.54 -0.14 11.89
C ALA A 592 -16.42 1.03 10.90
N ALA A 593 -16.66 0.80 9.61
CA ALA A 593 -16.63 1.87 8.61
C ALA A 593 -17.91 2.74 8.66
N GLY A 594 -19.04 2.19 9.11
CA GLY A 594 -20.32 2.88 9.27
C GLY A 594 -20.40 3.77 10.50
N THR A 595 -19.58 3.53 11.53
CA THR A 595 -19.45 4.45 12.69
C THR A 595 -18.66 5.71 12.34
N ILE A 596 -17.93 5.71 11.22
CA ILE A 596 -17.16 6.87 10.75
C ILE A 596 -18.14 7.88 10.12
N PRO A 597 -18.28 9.10 10.67
CA PRO A 597 -19.19 10.11 10.13
C PRO A 597 -18.95 10.35 8.65
N ARG A 598 -20.01 10.43 7.82
CA ARG A 598 -19.91 10.84 6.41
C ARG A 598 -19.96 12.37 6.34
N PRO A 599 -18.85 13.06 6.02
CA PRO A 599 -18.74 14.51 6.17
C PRO A 599 -19.27 15.30 4.96
N LEU A 600 -19.47 14.66 3.80
CA LEU A 600 -19.69 15.33 2.53
C LEU A 600 -20.87 14.72 1.79
N THR A 601 -21.68 15.56 1.14
CA THR A 601 -22.72 15.11 0.21
C THR A 601 -22.10 14.56 -1.07
N ASP A 602 -22.80 13.66 -1.79
CA ASP A 602 -22.36 13.14 -3.10
C ASP A 602 -22.04 14.23 -4.13
N LYS A 603 -22.62 15.43 -3.95
CA LYS A 603 -22.39 16.61 -4.78
C LYS A 603 -21.05 17.28 -4.47
N GLU A 604 -20.73 17.46 -3.20
CA GLU A 604 -19.44 17.98 -2.75
C GLU A 604 -18.32 17.00 -3.09
N TRP A 605 -18.56 15.70 -2.92
CA TRP A 605 -17.62 14.66 -3.32
C TRP A 605 -17.38 14.66 -4.84
N ARG A 606 -18.41 14.76 -5.68
CA ARG A 606 -18.22 14.83 -7.16
C ARG A 606 -17.39 16.02 -7.59
N ARG A 607 -17.44 17.13 -6.83
CA ARG A 607 -16.63 18.33 -7.06
C ARG A 607 -15.16 18.10 -6.63
N ILE A 608 -14.96 17.45 -5.48
CA ILE A 608 -13.66 17.12 -4.88
C ILE A 608 -12.93 16.01 -5.65
N HIS A 609 -13.62 14.94 -6.05
CA HIS A 609 -13.08 13.80 -6.80
C HIS A 609 -12.55 14.17 -8.19
N ARG A 610 -13.11 15.20 -8.83
CA ARG A 610 -12.57 15.74 -10.10
C ARG A 610 -11.24 16.48 -9.92
N ILE A 611 -10.87 16.84 -8.68
CA ILE A 611 -9.75 17.72 -8.35
C ILE A 611 -8.65 16.99 -7.54
N CYS A 612 -8.99 15.97 -6.74
CA CYS A 612 -8.13 15.34 -5.72
C CYS A 612 -6.98 14.44 -6.19
N PHE A 613 -6.57 14.47 -7.46
CA PHE A 613 -5.39 13.72 -7.91
C PHE A 613 -4.23 14.61 -8.38
N VAL A 614 -4.27 15.90 -8.07
CA VAL A 614 -3.19 16.83 -8.40
C VAL A 614 -2.30 17.03 -7.17
N SER A 615 -1.06 16.56 -7.24
CA SER A 615 -0.01 16.87 -6.26
C SER A 615 0.81 18.03 -6.78
N PHE A 616 0.95 19.10 -6.00
CA PHE A 616 1.92 20.17 -6.23
C PHE A 616 3.05 20.05 -5.20
N PHE A 617 4.16 20.75 -5.41
CA PHE A 617 5.17 20.97 -4.38
C PHE A 617 5.23 22.46 -4.06
N ASP A 618 5.61 22.84 -2.84
CA ASP A 618 5.89 24.23 -2.47
C ASP A 618 7.41 24.54 -2.46
N VAL A 619 7.77 25.77 -2.12
CA VAL A 619 9.14 26.29 -1.97
C VAL A 619 10.05 25.55 -0.97
N ARG A 620 9.56 24.55 -0.24
CA ARG A 620 10.34 23.70 0.68
C ARG A 620 10.43 22.25 0.20
N GLY A 621 9.84 21.95 -0.96
CA GLY A 621 9.67 20.57 -1.44
C GLY A 621 8.57 19.82 -0.67
N GLU A 622 7.66 20.53 0.01
CA GLU A 622 6.52 19.92 0.68
C GLU A 622 5.37 19.74 -0.32
N ARG A 623 4.78 18.54 -0.33
CA ARG A 623 3.72 18.16 -1.26
C ARG A 623 2.40 18.84 -0.85
N MET A 624 1.77 19.59 -1.74
CA MET A 624 0.46 20.21 -1.55
C MET A 624 -0.62 19.40 -2.27
N GLU A 625 -1.68 19.01 -1.56
CA GLU A 625 -2.85 18.33 -2.13
C GLU A 625 -4.16 18.96 -1.60
N GLY A 626 -5.14 19.18 -2.47
CA GLY A 626 -6.51 19.54 -2.05
C GLY A 626 -7.25 20.56 -2.95
N PRO A 627 -8.60 20.50 -2.99
CA PRO A 627 -9.44 21.41 -3.77
C PRO A 627 -9.60 22.80 -3.14
N GLU A 628 -9.33 22.96 -1.84
CA GLU A 628 -9.47 24.23 -1.13
C GLU A 628 -8.47 25.28 -1.65
N LYS A 629 -7.23 24.88 -1.97
CA LYS A 629 -6.23 25.76 -2.60
C LYS A 629 -6.50 26.07 -4.09
N LEU A 630 -7.14 25.16 -4.82
CA LEU A 630 -7.60 25.42 -6.20
C LEU A 630 -8.80 26.39 -6.23
N LEU A 631 -9.59 26.44 -5.17
CA LEU A 631 -10.61 27.47 -4.96
C LEU A 631 -10.01 28.80 -4.44
N GLU A 632 -8.86 28.76 -3.75
CA GLU A 632 -8.06 29.93 -3.35
C GLU A 632 -7.32 30.61 -4.53
N LEU A 633 -7.26 29.98 -5.71
CA LEU A 633 -6.76 30.59 -6.96
C LEU A 633 -7.63 31.76 -7.46
N TRP A 634 -8.77 32.03 -6.81
CA TRP A 634 -9.57 33.22 -7.06
C TRP A 634 -9.26 34.40 -6.11
N ASP A 635 -8.21 34.31 -5.27
CA ASP A 635 -7.67 35.44 -4.50
C ASP A 635 -6.45 36.10 -5.21
N PRO A 636 -6.59 37.32 -5.74
CA PRO A 636 -5.57 37.99 -6.55
C PRO A 636 -4.19 38.16 -5.94
N ASP A 637 -4.10 38.32 -4.63
CA ASP A 637 -2.82 38.55 -3.96
C ASP A 637 -2.04 37.24 -3.71
N ARG A 638 -2.69 36.07 -3.86
CA ARG A 638 -2.12 34.75 -3.52
C ARG A 638 -1.88 33.85 -4.73
N VAL A 639 -2.59 34.06 -5.84
CA VAL A 639 -2.20 33.53 -7.17
C VAL A 639 -0.76 33.92 -7.51
N ARG A 640 -0.36 35.13 -7.10
CA ARG A 640 1.02 35.64 -7.23
C ARG A 640 2.04 34.79 -6.47
N HIS A 641 1.67 34.19 -5.34
CA HIS A 641 2.55 33.31 -4.55
C HIS A 641 2.61 31.92 -5.17
N PHE A 642 1.45 31.33 -5.51
CA PHE A 642 1.38 30.02 -6.16
C PHE A 642 2.16 29.98 -7.49
N LEU A 643 2.03 31.02 -8.31
CA LEU A 643 2.70 31.09 -9.61
C LEU A 643 4.19 31.46 -9.47
N TYR A 644 4.57 32.26 -8.48
CA TYR A 644 5.98 32.46 -8.10
C TYR A 644 6.62 31.16 -7.58
N ASP A 645 5.84 30.32 -6.90
CA ASP A 645 6.29 29.02 -6.38
C ASP A 645 6.43 27.98 -7.50
N VAL A 646 5.51 27.94 -8.47
CA VAL A 646 5.61 27.09 -9.69
C VAL A 646 6.81 27.51 -10.54
N GLU A 647 7.02 28.81 -10.78
CA GLU A 647 8.18 29.32 -11.51
C GLU A 647 9.49 28.94 -10.81
N ARG A 648 9.56 29.07 -9.47
CA ARG A 648 10.75 28.73 -8.69
C ARG A 648 11.05 27.23 -8.65
N ILE A 649 10.02 26.37 -8.53
CA ILE A 649 10.17 24.90 -8.55
C ILE A 649 10.62 24.42 -9.93
N THR A 650 9.99 24.95 -10.99
CA THR A 650 10.35 24.62 -12.37
C THR A 650 11.79 25.03 -12.69
N VAL A 651 12.25 26.18 -12.16
CA VAL A 651 13.63 26.68 -12.33
C VAL A 651 14.65 26.01 -11.40
N GLU A 652 14.31 25.67 -10.16
CA GLU A 652 15.22 24.96 -9.23
C GLU A 652 15.38 23.48 -9.58
N GLU A 653 14.34 22.79 -10.05
CA GLU A 653 14.44 21.40 -10.50
C GLU A 653 15.17 21.28 -11.85
N MET A 654 14.94 22.20 -12.80
CA MET A 654 15.76 22.28 -14.02
C MET A 654 17.24 22.59 -13.73
N ARG A 655 17.55 23.35 -12.66
CA ARG A 655 18.94 23.63 -12.25
C ARG A 655 19.60 22.51 -11.45
N ARG A 656 18.84 21.73 -10.67
CA ARG A 656 19.38 20.64 -9.83
C ARG A 656 19.61 19.34 -10.60
N GLU A 657 18.85 19.06 -11.66
CA GLU A 657 18.85 17.73 -12.26
C GLU A 657 18.86 17.74 -13.80
N CYS A 658 20.06 17.69 -14.37
CA CYS A 658 20.33 16.87 -15.57
C CYS A 658 20.16 15.35 -15.24
N GLY A 659 19.05 14.99 -14.57
CA GLY A 659 18.93 13.76 -13.78
C GLY A 659 17.53 13.42 -13.25
N GLY A 660 16.44 13.90 -13.86
CA GLY A 660 15.25 13.05 -14.01
C GLY A 660 14.08 13.11 -13.02
N SER A 661 13.69 14.27 -12.48
CA SER A 661 12.31 14.47 -11.98
C SER A 661 11.53 15.43 -12.89
N LEU A 662 10.68 14.85 -13.76
CA LEU A 662 9.67 15.59 -14.53
C LEU A 662 8.37 15.63 -13.73
N VAL A 663 7.75 16.81 -13.59
CA VAL A 663 6.38 16.93 -13.11
C VAL A 663 5.46 16.38 -14.20
N TYR A 664 4.87 15.20 -13.98
CA TYR A 664 3.96 14.57 -14.94
C TYR A 664 2.50 14.96 -14.63
N PHE A 665 1.86 15.72 -15.53
CA PHE A 665 0.40 15.77 -15.57
C PHE A 665 -0.13 14.49 -16.22
N ARG A 666 -1.12 13.84 -15.60
CA ARG A 666 -1.87 12.78 -16.29
C ARG A 666 -2.75 13.41 -17.38
N PRO A 667 -2.95 12.79 -18.55
CA PRO A 667 -3.79 13.33 -19.64
C PRO A 667 -5.15 13.82 -19.16
N ARG A 668 -5.84 12.99 -18.37
CA ARG A 668 -7.14 13.33 -17.82
C ARG A 668 -7.13 14.54 -16.89
N THR A 669 -6.03 14.74 -16.16
CA THR A 669 -5.85 15.92 -15.31
C THR A 669 -5.60 17.16 -16.14
N ALA A 670 -4.73 17.06 -17.15
CA ALA A 670 -4.49 18.15 -18.07
C ALA A 670 -5.76 18.53 -18.84
N ALA A 671 -6.53 17.55 -19.32
CA ALA A 671 -7.81 17.73 -20.00
C ALA A 671 -8.84 18.47 -19.13
N VAL A 672 -8.86 18.17 -17.83
CA VAL A 672 -9.75 18.87 -16.89
C VAL A 672 -9.26 20.26 -16.56
N LEU A 673 -7.95 20.48 -16.39
CA LEU A 673 -7.40 21.77 -15.97
C LEU A 673 -7.33 22.80 -17.10
N LEU A 674 -7.03 22.35 -18.32
CA LEU A 674 -6.73 23.23 -19.44
C LEU A 674 -7.88 24.22 -19.77
N PRO A 675 -9.17 23.82 -19.79
CA PRO A 675 -10.27 24.76 -19.99
C PRO A 675 -10.32 25.88 -18.93
N PHE A 676 -10.07 25.55 -17.66
CA PHE A 676 -10.08 26.55 -16.58
C PHE A 676 -8.90 27.52 -16.67
N LEU A 677 -7.72 27.01 -17.06
CA LEU A 677 -6.54 27.86 -17.26
C LEU A 677 -6.76 28.82 -18.43
N VAL A 678 -7.38 28.34 -19.52
CA VAL A 678 -7.69 29.19 -20.68
C VAL A 678 -8.74 30.24 -20.34
N GLU A 679 -9.81 29.87 -19.61
CA GLU A 679 -10.79 30.85 -19.10
C GLU A 679 -10.12 31.93 -18.26
N ALA A 680 -9.22 31.55 -17.36
CA ALA A 680 -8.45 32.48 -16.53
C ALA A 680 -7.47 33.34 -17.36
N ALA A 681 -6.87 32.79 -18.41
CA ALA A 681 -5.97 33.53 -19.29
C ALA A 681 -6.72 34.59 -20.13
N LEU A 682 -7.97 34.29 -20.52
CA LEU A 682 -8.83 35.17 -21.31
C LEU A 682 -9.49 36.28 -20.50
N ASP A 683 -9.62 36.13 -19.18
CA ASP A 683 -10.15 37.19 -18.33
C ASP A 683 -9.10 38.29 -18.11
N PRO A 684 -9.28 39.52 -18.64
CA PRO A 684 -8.32 40.61 -18.46
C PRO A 684 -8.24 41.08 -17.00
N ALA A 685 -9.23 40.75 -16.16
CA ALA A 685 -9.20 41.04 -14.73
C ALA A 685 -8.47 39.95 -13.92
N ALA A 686 -8.08 38.84 -14.56
CA ALA A 686 -7.38 37.77 -13.87
C ALA A 686 -6.00 38.26 -13.37
N PRO A 687 -5.70 38.06 -12.08
CA PRO A 687 -4.38 38.33 -11.54
C PRO A 687 -3.38 37.29 -12.08
N ALA A 688 -2.18 37.76 -12.45
CA ALA A 688 -1.06 36.91 -12.90
C ALA A 688 -1.33 36.06 -14.17
N ARG A 689 -2.05 36.61 -15.15
CA ARG A 689 -2.28 36.03 -16.49
C ARG A 689 -1.02 35.45 -17.14
N SER A 690 0.13 36.13 -17.06
CA SER A 690 1.41 35.64 -17.60
C SER A 690 1.79 34.26 -17.06
N SER A 691 1.61 34.03 -15.77
CA SER A 691 2.00 32.75 -15.17
C SER A 691 0.96 31.64 -15.38
N VAL A 692 -0.32 32.02 -15.57
CA VAL A 692 -1.35 31.10 -16.09
C VAL A 692 -0.96 30.64 -17.50
N LEU A 693 -0.53 31.58 -18.35
CA LEU A 693 -0.08 31.28 -19.71
C LEU A 693 1.20 30.41 -19.74
N GLN A 694 2.17 30.64 -18.86
CA GLN A 694 3.32 29.74 -18.70
C GLN A 694 2.92 28.32 -18.29
N THR A 695 1.89 28.18 -17.44
CA THR A 695 1.38 26.87 -17.04
C THR A 695 0.72 26.15 -18.22
N ILE A 696 -0.06 26.88 -19.03
CA ILE A 696 -0.63 26.38 -20.28
C ILE A 696 0.49 25.96 -21.23
N GLU A 697 1.50 26.81 -21.42
CA GLU A 697 2.68 26.52 -22.25
C GLU A 697 3.36 25.22 -21.83
N TYR A 698 3.60 25.04 -20.53
CA TYR A 698 4.22 23.82 -20.00
C TYR A 698 3.39 22.57 -20.30
N ILE A 699 2.07 22.63 -20.08
CA ILE A 699 1.15 21.52 -20.37
C ILE A 699 1.20 21.16 -21.87
N VAL A 700 1.12 22.14 -22.75
CA VAL A 700 1.13 21.95 -24.21
C VAL A 700 2.50 21.45 -24.69
N MET A 701 3.59 22.01 -24.18
CA MET A 701 4.96 21.57 -24.49
C MET A 701 5.19 20.11 -24.10
N MET A 702 4.71 19.69 -22.92
CA MET A 702 4.85 18.32 -22.45
C MET A 702 4.06 17.33 -23.32
N ALA A 703 2.86 17.71 -23.74
CA ALA A 703 2.07 16.93 -24.70
C ALA A 703 2.82 16.77 -26.04
N HIS A 704 3.34 17.87 -26.60
CA HIS A 704 4.13 17.86 -27.84
C HIS A 704 5.38 16.96 -27.76
N ARG A 705 6.12 17.02 -26.65
CA ARG A 705 7.30 16.17 -26.44
C ARG A 705 6.93 14.69 -26.37
N SER A 706 5.82 14.36 -25.71
CA SER A 706 5.30 13.00 -25.64
C SER A 706 4.96 12.46 -27.03
N GLU A 707 4.35 13.27 -27.89
CA GLU A 707 4.01 12.88 -29.27
C GLU A 707 5.26 12.68 -30.14
N LYS A 708 6.25 13.59 -30.05
CA LYS A 708 7.47 13.53 -30.87
C LYS A 708 8.45 12.41 -30.51
N GLN A 709 8.57 12.05 -29.24
CA GLN A 709 9.60 11.11 -28.78
C GLN A 709 9.21 9.63 -28.97
N GLY A 710 7.97 9.34 -29.38
CA GLY A 710 7.44 7.97 -29.39
C GLY A 710 7.52 7.31 -28.01
N ASN A 711 7.23 6.01 -27.92
CA ASN A 711 7.10 5.22 -26.67
C ASN A 711 8.37 5.12 -25.78
N HIS A 712 9.35 6.01 -25.90
CA HIS A 712 10.58 6.00 -25.09
C HIS A 712 10.44 6.73 -23.74
N VAL A 713 9.33 7.43 -23.49
CA VAL A 713 8.97 7.88 -22.14
C VAL A 713 8.28 6.71 -21.42
N THR A 714 8.77 6.33 -20.24
CA THR A 714 8.38 5.12 -19.49
C THR A 714 6.89 4.98 -19.15
N ARG A 715 6.07 6.01 -19.42
CA ARG A 715 4.61 5.93 -19.56
C ARG A 715 4.15 6.93 -20.64
N PRO A 716 3.63 6.48 -21.79
CA PRO A 716 3.02 7.38 -22.75
C PRO A 716 1.81 8.08 -22.12
N MET A 717 1.52 9.32 -22.54
CA MET A 717 0.14 9.79 -22.54
C MET A 717 -0.63 8.87 -23.49
N GLU A 718 -1.34 7.87 -22.98
CA GLU A 718 -2.28 7.13 -23.82
C GLU A 718 -3.32 8.12 -24.36
N PRO A 719 -3.68 8.05 -25.65
CA PRO A 719 -4.68 8.95 -26.24
C PRO A 719 -6.02 8.75 -25.52
N ASP A 720 -6.38 9.75 -24.73
CA ASP A 720 -7.68 9.87 -24.07
C ASP A 720 -8.50 10.84 -24.94
N ALA A 721 -9.68 10.42 -25.41
CA ALA A 721 -10.54 11.27 -26.24
C ALA A 721 -10.88 12.59 -25.53
N ASP A 722 -10.97 12.56 -24.19
CA ASP A 722 -11.21 13.74 -23.37
C ASP A 722 -10.05 14.77 -23.47
N TRP A 723 -8.81 14.31 -23.71
CA TRP A 723 -7.64 15.18 -23.86
C TRP A 723 -7.61 15.89 -25.21
N ASP A 724 -7.87 15.16 -26.30
CA ASP A 724 -7.84 15.73 -27.65
C ASP A 724 -8.90 16.84 -27.79
N ASP A 725 -10.12 16.60 -27.29
CA ASP A 725 -11.19 17.60 -27.26
C ASP A 725 -10.83 18.82 -26.39
N ALA A 726 -10.30 18.59 -25.18
CA ALA A 726 -9.92 19.68 -24.28
C ALA A 726 -8.78 20.54 -24.86
N PHE A 727 -7.81 19.89 -25.51
CA PHE A 727 -6.69 20.53 -26.17
C PHE A 727 -7.15 21.39 -27.37
N ASP A 728 -7.98 20.83 -28.25
CA ASP A 728 -8.46 21.53 -29.44
C ASP A 728 -9.33 22.74 -29.08
N ASN A 729 -10.16 22.61 -28.05
CA ASN A 729 -10.96 23.71 -27.52
C ASN A 729 -10.05 24.79 -26.92
N ALA A 730 -9.08 24.40 -26.08
CA ALA A 730 -8.13 25.33 -25.48
C ALA A 730 -7.34 26.12 -26.53
N MET A 731 -6.86 25.48 -27.60
CA MET A 731 -6.14 26.16 -28.66
C MET A 731 -7.03 27.14 -29.45
N THR A 732 -8.30 26.78 -29.64
CA THR A 732 -9.29 27.67 -30.28
C THR A 732 -9.58 28.89 -29.41
N ASP A 733 -9.72 28.66 -28.11
CA ASP A 733 -10.06 29.69 -27.14
C ASP A 733 -8.88 30.63 -26.85
N LEU A 734 -7.62 30.22 -27.06
CA LEU A 734 -6.44 31.09 -26.91
C LEU A 734 -6.22 32.05 -28.10
N ILE A 735 -6.89 31.85 -29.24
CA ILE A 735 -6.74 32.69 -30.45
C ILE A 735 -6.99 34.20 -30.18
N PRO A 736 -7.99 34.62 -29.40
CA PRO A 736 -8.21 36.03 -29.06
C PRO A 736 -7.04 36.67 -28.31
N LEU A 737 -6.19 35.90 -27.61
CA LEU A 737 -5.00 36.45 -26.95
C LEU A 737 -3.95 36.94 -27.95
N LEU A 738 -4.00 36.50 -29.21
CA LEU A 738 -3.19 37.08 -30.28
C LEU A 738 -3.59 38.53 -30.59
N ASP A 739 -4.73 39.02 -30.12
CA ASP A 739 -5.15 40.42 -30.23
C ASP A 739 -4.82 41.22 -28.94
N ASP A 740 -4.37 40.55 -27.87
CA ASP A 740 -3.97 41.16 -26.60
C ASP A 740 -2.47 41.47 -26.61
N ASP A 741 -2.10 42.74 -26.85
CA ASP A 741 -0.70 43.15 -26.95
C ASP A 741 0.14 42.82 -25.71
N ALA A 742 -0.46 42.64 -24.53
CA ALA A 742 0.27 42.27 -23.32
C ALA A 742 0.66 40.78 -23.27
N HIS A 743 -0.05 39.91 -24.00
CA HIS A 743 0.06 38.45 -23.90
C HIS A 743 0.11 37.72 -25.25
N ALA A 744 0.10 38.46 -26.37
CA ALA A 744 0.23 37.88 -27.71
C ALA A 744 1.50 37.04 -27.83
N ASP A 745 2.57 37.45 -27.16
CA ASP A 745 3.86 36.78 -27.14
C ASP A 745 3.79 35.39 -26.49
N ASP A 746 3.11 35.30 -25.35
CA ASP A 746 2.85 34.03 -24.64
C ASP A 746 1.95 33.11 -25.50
N ALA A 747 0.91 33.68 -26.15
CA ALA A 747 0.00 32.93 -27.00
C ALA A 747 0.70 32.35 -28.24
N VAL A 748 1.60 33.10 -28.89
CA VAL A 748 2.43 32.59 -30.00
C VAL A 748 3.31 31.42 -29.54
N THR A 749 3.89 31.53 -28.35
CA THR A 749 4.76 30.49 -27.79
C THR A 749 3.98 29.21 -27.50
N ILE A 750 2.79 29.31 -26.89
CA ILE A 750 1.89 28.17 -26.65
C ILE A 750 1.49 27.51 -27.99
N LEU A 751 1.05 28.32 -28.97
CA LEU A 751 0.64 27.82 -30.28
C LEU A 751 1.79 27.13 -31.02
N SER A 752 3.04 27.54 -30.83
CA SER A 752 4.22 26.90 -31.44
C SER A 752 4.41 25.43 -31.08
N TYR A 753 3.87 25.01 -29.94
CA TYR A 753 3.90 23.63 -29.48
C TYR A 753 2.66 22.83 -29.92
N ALA A 754 1.60 23.50 -30.34
CA ALA A 754 0.34 22.89 -30.75
C ALA A 754 0.12 22.86 -32.27
N VAL A 755 0.90 23.66 -33.01
CA VAL A 755 0.64 24.00 -34.42
C VAL A 755 0.52 22.80 -35.35
N HIS A 756 1.25 21.70 -35.08
CA HIS A 756 1.21 20.48 -35.88
C HIS A 756 -0.13 19.72 -35.80
N ARG A 757 -0.99 20.07 -34.85
CA ARG A 757 -2.36 19.51 -34.71
C ARG A 757 -3.43 20.40 -35.34
N THR A 758 -3.05 21.52 -35.96
CA THR A 758 -4.00 22.50 -36.51
C THR A 758 -4.58 22.03 -37.84
N SER A 759 -5.91 21.98 -37.96
CA SER A 759 -6.62 21.71 -39.23
C SER A 759 -6.45 22.85 -40.24
N ALA A 760 -6.57 22.55 -41.54
CA ALA A 760 -6.44 23.54 -42.63
C ALA A 760 -7.30 24.80 -42.44
N ASP A 761 -8.59 24.63 -42.13
CA ASP A 761 -9.53 25.75 -41.89
C ASP A 761 -9.09 26.70 -40.77
N ARG A 762 -8.42 26.15 -39.73
CA ARG A 762 -7.92 26.94 -38.59
C ARG A 762 -6.59 27.60 -38.93
N ALA A 763 -5.78 26.97 -39.79
CA ALA A 763 -4.49 27.50 -40.19
C ALA A 763 -4.63 28.82 -40.94
N ASP A 764 -5.58 28.93 -41.87
CA ASP A 764 -5.87 30.18 -42.59
C ASP A 764 -6.30 31.32 -41.65
N GLY A 765 -7.15 31.03 -40.66
CA GLY A 765 -7.59 32.02 -39.67
C GLY A 765 -6.45 32.52 -38.76
N LEU A 766 -5.55 31.63 -38.35
CA LEU A 766 -4.39 31.95 -37.54
C LEU A 766 -3.33 32.72 -38.33
N LEU A 767 -3.01 32.30 -39.56
CA LEU A 767 -2.06 32.99 -40.43
C LEU A 767 -2.48 34.42 -40.69
N ARG A 768 -3.75 34.64 -41.04
CA ARG A 768 -4.28 36.00 -41.25
C ARG A 768 -4.02 36.91 -40.04
N ARG A 769 -4.22 36.40 -38.82
CA ARG A 769 -4.01 37.17 -37.58
C ARG A 769 -2.53 37.40 -37.29
N LEU A 770 -1.69 36.37 -37.46
CA LEU A 770 -0.25 36.45 -37.21
C LEU A 770 0.47 37.36 -38.23
N LEU A 771 0.09 37.29 -39.51
CA LEU A 771 0.66 38.12 -40.58
C LEU A 771 0.22 39.58 -40.50
N ALA A 772 -0.95 39.86 -39.91
CA ALA A 772 -1.41 41.22 -39.66
C ALA A 772 -0.66 41.91 -38.50
N ARG A 773 0.11 41.18 -37.69
CA ARG A 773 0.93 41.76 -36.63
C ARG A 773 2.26 42.25 -37.22
N ASP A 774 2.63 43.49 -36.87
CA ASP A 774 3.92 44.06 -37.21
C ASP A 774 5.04 43.28 -36.48
N PRO A 775 6.10 42.78 -37.17
CA PRO A 775 7.18 41.98 -36.58
C PRO A 775 8.04 42.68 -35.49
N VAL A 776 7.64 43.86 -34.99
CA VAL A 776 8.22 44.50 -33.80
C VAL A 776 7.66 43.84 -32.53
N LEU A 777 7.85 42.53 -32.40
CA LEU A 777 7.55 41.79 -31.16
C LEU A 777 8.73 41.97 -30.19
N GLY A 778 8.42 42.38 -28.97
CA GLY A 778 9.39 42.82 -27.97
C GLY A 778 9.94 41.72 -27.07
N ALA A 779 9.31 40.54 -27.00
CA ALA A 779 9.75 39.45 -26.12
C ALA A 779 9.66 38.03 -26.70
N VAL A 780 8.81 37.74 -27.71
CA VAL A 780 8.87 36.42 -28.39
C VAL A 780 10.22 36.24 -29.07
N SER A 781 10.81 35.05 -28.97
CA SER A 781 11.80 34.66 -29.96
C SER A 781 11.13 34.71 -31.32
N LYS A 782 11.62 35.56 -32.22
CA LYS A 782 11.15 35.60 -33.62
C LYS A 782 11.19 34.21 -34.26
N ASP A 783 11.98 33.28 -33.72
CA ASP A 783 12.01 31.86 -34.08
C ASP A 783 10.67 31.13 -33.84
N ASP A 784 9.97 31.43 -32.75
CA ASP A 784 8.68 30.80 -32.44
C ASP A 784 7.58 31.28 -33.37
N LEU A 785 7.57 32.58 -33.70
CA LEU A 785 6.66 33.13 -34.70
C LEU A 785 6.91 32.49 -36.07
N VAL A 786 8.18 32.42 -36.50
CA VAL A 786 8.57 31.78 -37.76
C VAL A 786 8.19 30.30 -37.80
N ARG A 787 8.43 29.58 -36.69
CA ARG A 787 8.06 28.17 -36.55
C ARG A 787 6.56 27.97 -36.67
N VAL A 788 5.76 28.80 -35.99
CA VAL A 788 4.29 28.76 -36.07
C VAL A 788 3.83 29.05 -37.50
N ILE A 789 4.30 30.14 -38.12
CA ILE A 789 3.89 30.52 -39.47
C ILE A 789 4.24 29.43 -40.49
N GLY A 790 5.44 28.84 -40.40
CA GLY A 790 5.84 27.74 -41.30
C GLY A 790 5.00 26.48 -41.18
N GLU A 791 4.65 26.08 -39.95
CA GLU A 791 3.83 24.89 -39.71
C GLU A 791 2.36 25.15 -40.10
N LEU A 792 1.84 26.35 -39.88
CA LEU A 792 0.50 26.73 -40.33
C LEU A 792 0.44 26.83 -41.85
N ALA A 793 1.43 27.44 -42.50
CA ALA A 793 1.44 27.61 -43.95
C ALA A 793 1.52 26.28 -44.71
N ALA A 794 2.15 25.25 -44.13
CA ALA A 794 2.12 23.89 -44.68
C ALA A 794 0.71 23.28 -44.71
N ASN A 795 -0.20 23.74 -43.84
CA ASN A 795 -1.56 23.23 -43.72
C ASN A 795 -2.63 24.20 -44.27
N ALA A 796 -2.29 25.44 -44.58
CA ALA A 796 -3.21 26.46 -45.06
C ALA A 796 -3.51 26.35 -46.57
N GLU A 797 -4.74 26.67 -46.98
CA GLU A 797 -5.14 26.67 -48.39
C GLU A 797 -5.16 28.07 -49.00
N VAL A 798 -5.60 29.07 -48.24
CA VAL A 798 -5.87 30.43 -48.76
C VAL A 798 -4.69 31.37 -48.51
N TRP A 799 -4.12 31.36 -47.30
CA TRP A 799 -3.07 32.29 -46.84
C TRP A 799 -1.65 31.73 -47.00
N ARG A 800 -1.51 30.56 -47.65
CA ARG A 800 -0.21 29.91 -47.82
C ARG A 800 0.78 30.77 -48.59
N GLU A 801 0.37 31.35 -49.73
CA GLU A 801 1.25 32.19 -50.54
C GLU A 801 1.66 33.48 -49.80
N ASP A 802 0.72 34.13 -49.10
CA ASP A 802 1.02 35.31 -48.29
C ASP A 802 2.00 35.00 -47.15
N ALA A 803 1.85 33.84 -46.50
CA ALA A 803 2.78 33.38 -45.46
C ALA A 803 4.16 33.04 -46.03
N VAL A 804 4.22 32.42 -47.21
CA VAL A 804 5.47 32.15 -47.94
C VAL A 804 6.17 33.44 -48.31
N ASP A 805 5.45 34.42 -48.85
CA ASP A 805 6.02 35.70 -49.25
C ASP A 805 6.51 36.48 -48.04
N TRP A 806 5.78 36.43 -46.93
CA TRP A 806 6.24 36.98 -45.66
C TRP A 806 7.54 36.31 -45.16
N LEU A 807 7.62 34.98 -45.20
CA LEU A 807 8.83 34.25 -44.82
C LEU A 807 10.01 34.57 -45.76
N ARG A 808 9.77 34.70 -47.08
CA ARG A 808 10.80 35.12 -48.07
C ARG A 808 11.30 36.53 -47.80
N GLU A 809 10.38 37.48 -47.60
CA GLU A 809 10.71 38.86 -47.29
C GLU A 809 11.51 38.96 -45.97
N LEU A 810 11.19 38.12 -44.98
CA LEU A 810 11.95 38.04 -43.73
C LEU A 810 13.38 37.53 -43.97
N VAL A 811 13.58 36.52 -44.83
CA VAL A 811 14.92 36.05 -45.23
C VAL A 811 15.69 37.14 -45.96
N GLU A 812 15.09 37.82 -46.93
CA GLU A 812 15.73 38.87 -47.73
C GLU A 812 16.15 40.07 -46.88
N ARG A 813 15.35 40.41 -45.86
CA ARG A 813 15.64 41.50 -44.92
C ARG A 813 16.64 41.11 -43.82
N THR A 814 17.06 39.85 -43.72
CA THR A 814 18.02 39.38 -42.72
C THR A 814 19.46 39.49 -43.27
N PRO A 815 20.25 40.49 -42.84
CA PRO A 815 21.62 40.65 -43.35
C PRO A 815 22.53 39.51 -42.85
N ASP A 816 23.22 38.85 -43.79
CA ASP A 816 24.13 37.71 -43.55
C ASP A 816 23.40 36.44 -43.07
N PRO A 817 22.61 35.76 -43.93
CA PRO A 817 21.83 34.60 -43.53
C PRO A 817 22.71 33.41 -43.12
N GLU A 818 22.30 32.72 -42.06
CA GLU A 818 22.91 31.47 -41.59
C GLU A 818 22.88 30.43 -42.71
N PRO A 819 24.05 29.95 -43.17
CA PRO A 819 24.13 28.87 -44.15
C PRO A 819 23.51 27.60 -43.56
N ASP A 820 22.94 26.73 -44.39
CA ASP A 820 22.45 25.46 -43.86
C ASP A 820 23.64 24.57 -43.46
N PHE A 821 23.73 24.22 -42.17
CA PHE A 821 24.77 23.35 -41.63
C PHE A 821 24.89 22.01 -42.38
N VAL A 822 23.77 21.44 -42.82
CA VAL A 822 23.71 20.14 -43.48
C VAL A 822 24.22 20.24 -44.93
N MET A 823 24.00 21.39 -45.58
CA MET A 823 24.36 21.60 -46.98
C MET A 823 25.78 22.16 -47.15
N ASP A 824 26.20 23.07 -46.26
CA ASP A 824 27.52 23.69 -46.30
C ASP A 824 28.03 23.99 -44.88
N ARG A 825 28.57 22.94 -44.25
CA ARG A 825 29.13 22.99 -42.90
C ARG A 825 30.27 24.00 -42.76
N GLU A 826 31.07 24.21 -43.81
CA GLU A 826 32.18 25.16 -43.78
C GLU A 826 31.68 26.61 -43.82
N ALA A 827 30.72 26.93 -44.68
CA ALA A 827 30.05 28.21 -44.67
C ALA A 827 29.35 28.48 -43.33
N TRP A 828 28.67 27.48 -42.76
CA TRP A 828 28.02 27.59 -41.44
C TRP A 828 29.03 27.89 -40.33
N ASN A 829 30.13 27.13 -40.25
CA ASN A 829 31.18 27.39 -39.26
C ASN A 829 31.79 28.79 -39.43
N ALA A 830 32.10 29.19 -40.67
CA ALA A 830 32.67 30.51 -40.96
C ALA A 830 31.68 31.64 -40.64
N TRP A 831 30.39 31.40 -40.82
CA TRP A 831 29.34 32.32 -40.42
C TRP A 831 29.19 32.39 -38.89
N CYS A 832 29.27 31.26 -38.17
CA CYS A 832 29.28 31.23 -36.71
C CYS A 832 30.46 32.00 -36.15
N ASP A 833 31.65 31.87 -36.75
CA ASP A 833 32.86 32.57 -36.34
C ASP A 833 32.75 34.10 -36.56
N ARG A 834 32.16 34.53 -37.69
CA ARG A 834 31.92 35.95 -37.99
C ARG A 834 30.86 36.59 -37.10
N ASN A 835 29.86 35.82 -36.69
CA ASN A 835 28.72 36.31 -35.90
C ASN A 835 28.81 35.97 -34.40
N TYR A 836 29.89 35.31 -33.96
CA TYR A 836 30.10 34.87 -32.57
C TYR A 836 30.04 36.02 -31.54
N ALA A 837 30.45 37.24 -31.93
CA ALA A 837 30.44 38.43 -31.07
C ALA A 837 29.06 39.12 -30.96
N ARG A 838 28.05 38.70 -31.72
CA ARG A 838 26.68 39.25 -31.67
C ARG A 838 25.77 38.55 -30.66
N LYS A 839 26.30 37.80 -29.70
CA LYS A 839 25.52 37.20 -28.58
C LYS A 839 25.03 38.25 -27.57
N LYS A 840 24.27 39.24 -28.01
CA LYS A 840 23.17 39.77 -27.21
C LYS A 840 21.97 38.84 -27.42
N PRO A 841 21.16 38.55 -26.40
CA PRO A 841 20.01 37.64 -26.50
C PRO A 841 19.03 37.99 -27.64
N ASP A 842 18.98 39.25 -28.06
CA ASP A 842 17.96 39.76 -28.99
C ASP A 842 18.36 39.64 -30.48
N SER A 843 19.48 39.00 -30.81
CA SER A 843 19.95 38.86 -32.21
C SER A 843 20.43 37.46 -32.55
N VAL A 844 19.58 36.45 -32.30
CA VAL A 844 19.66 35.19 -33.04
C VAL A 844 19.24 35.48 -34.49
N PRO A 845 20.09 35.19 -35.49
CA PRO A 845 19.74 35.41 -36.88
C PRO A 845 18.72 34.36 -37.33
N LEU A 846 17.59 34.86 -37.86
CA LEU A 846 16.32 34.15 -38.08
C LEU A 846 16.33 33.02 -39.11
N THR A 847 17.48 32.67 -39.65
CA THR A 847 17.58 32.02 -40.94
C THR A 847 17.41 30.52 -40.89
N LEU A 848 17.86 29.81 -39.85
CA LEU A 848 17.63 28.36 -39.76
C LEU A 848 16.15 27.99 -39.48
N PRO A 849 15.44 28.63 -38.52
CA PRO A 849 14.00 28.43 -38.36
C PRO A 849 13.21 28.84 -39.60
N THR A 850 13.59 29.94 -40.26
CA THR A 850 12.88 30.45 -41.46
C THR A 850 13.12 29.54 -42.68
N VAL A 851 14.33 29.03 -42.88
CA VAL A 851 14.62 28.03 -43.92
C VAL A 851 13.89 26.71 -43.64
N THR A 852 13.82 26.29 -42.37
CA THR A 852 13.06 25.09 -41.98
C THR A 852 11.56 25.28 -42.24
N ALA A 853 11.01 26.44 -41.89
CA ALA A 853 9.63 26.83 -42.16
C ALA A 853 9.33 26.87 -43.67
N LEU A 854 10.20 27.51 -44.46
CA LEU A 854 10.06 27.58 -45.92
C LEU A 854 10.12 26.20 -46.58
N ARG A 855 11.05 25.33 -46.15
CA ARG A 855 11.14 23.95 -46.68
C ARG A 855 9.91 23.11 -46.37
N LYS A 856 9.34 23.27 -45.17
CA LYS A 856 8.07 22.60 -44.82
C LYS A 856 6.91 23.12 -45.68
N THR A 857 6.88 24.44 -45.90
CA THR A 857 5.79 25.10 -46.63
C THR A 857 5.90 24.90 -48.15
N LEU A 858 7.11 24.73 -48.69
CA LEU A 858 7.37 24.51 -50.11
C LEU A 858 8.29 23.28 -50.29
N PRO A 859 7.74 22.07 -50.19
CA PRO A 859 8.53 20.84 -50.32
C PRO A 859 9.26 20.74 -51.67
N GLU A 860 8.73 21.40 -52.70
CA GLU A 860 9.30 21.46 -54.05
C GLU A 860 10.60 22.28 -54.12
N LEU A 861 10.89 23.12 -53.11
CA LEU A 861 12.17 23.81 -52.94
C LEU A 861 13.14 23.06 -52.00
N ALA A 862 12.72 21.93 -51.41
CA ALA A 862 13.56 21.11 -50.53
C ALA A 862 14.54 20.21 -51.29
N ASP A 863 14.50 20.22 -52.63
CA ASP A 863 15.48 19.57 -53.50
C ASP A 863 16.33 20.64 -54.23
N PRO A 864 17.46 21.07 -53.65
CA PRO A 864 18.46 21.82 -54.38
C PRO A 864 19.51 20.85 -54.92
N HIS A 865 19.79 20.96 -56.21
CA HIS A 865 21.17 20.80 -56.64
C HIS A 865 22.10 21.73 -55.84
#